data_AF-A0A6G3PGF3-F1
#
_entry.id   AF-A0A6G3PGF3-F1
#
_cell.length_a   1.000
_cell.length_b   1.000
_cell.length_c   1.000
_cell.angle_alpha   90.00
_cell.angle_beta   90.00
_cell.angle_gamma   90.00
#
_symmetry.space_group_name_H-M   'P 1'
#
loop_
_entity.id
_entity.type
_entity.pdbx_description
1 polymer ?
#
loop_
_entity_poly.entity_id
_entity_poly.type
_entity_poly.pdbx_seq_one_letter_code
_entity_poly.pdbx_strand_id
1 'polypeptide(L)'
;MRTPPPGREILLRPDRVWDAVADAPTEGLSVLLRDGRVAAVAHGLAPGPDTDVLDMPGCTLLPGFIDCHVHLLDESAETGPAAYQTLTAVPVLRTLLHNGFTTVRDLGSAHLPLNVSLRDAVEDGLVEGPRILAAPNILSPPGGHGDKKPDLAQRYGHPIGTLAQGVEGLRSAIREQARAGADWIKFAGGGGFSSPVDSPTSTSYSRVEMHTIVATADDLGLPCAAHVFTDRAVLRAVAAGVRSVEHGCFATPPTYRAMEQAGTFLVPTQYVQTYFLDLLDDDAFWDDSSAVMRESYREHAEALREGLLRPARTDVKTAFGTDAGMFPHADNWREFPTLMGNGYTALRALRAATSVAADLLGRPDLGTLTPGAVADLVALEGDPFRDMTAVARVRHVIQRGRPVVREPATIAPGARPVPVHPSSSTSPKENPVRPEQLVEAMKPDVERFVSGNRLVELAQSGQIRPEHFRRLLLAEYQCQEAELSTYALLVARHRHEIPATMFSFIQHTIATARGLLREASPSVGVSGPDIPPVPVDQGLFRVVRDLTWMGTQAGPAEAALYLHTDLSTWCTLFSRIVDASRQLPDAPHPVLTYMESWGERPPPEVAEGALEVLAYGLAQGEEPARILHTARQLGALVDPYWDYVEAG
;
A
#
# COMPACT_ATOMS: atom_id res chain seq x y z
N MET A 1 27.61 -13.78 -15.54
CA MET A 1 28.49 -14.90 -15.95
C MET A 1 28.77 -14.75 -17.45
N ARG A 2 30.04 -14.64 -17.89
CA ARG A 2 30.43 -14.56 -19.32
C ARG A 2 29.73 -15.66 -20.13
N THR A 3 29.17 -15.38 -21.31
CA THR A 3 28.51 -16.36 -22.21
C THR A 3 29.35 -17.63 -22.45
N PRO A 4 28.75 -18.82 -22.65
CA PRO A 4 29.49 -20.00 -23.09
C PRO A 4 30.26 -19.68 -24.37
N PRO A 5 31.49 -20.21 -24.54
CA PRO A 5 32.15 -20.11 -25.83
C PRO A 5 31.20 -20.68 -26.89
N PRO A 6 30.97 -19.97 -28.00
CA PRO A 6 29.99 -20.37 -29.00
C PRO A 6 30.28 -21.78 -29.50
N GLY A 7 29.24 -22.62 -29.56
CA GLY A 7 29.32 -23.98 -30.12
C GLY A 7 29.47 -25.13 -29.11
N ARG A 8 29.47 -24.89 -27.79
CA ARG A 8 29.50 -25.99 -26.81
C ARG A 8 28.10 -26.58 -26.61
N GLU A 9 27.95 -27.87 -26.90
CA GLU A 9 26.70 -28.62 -26.74
C GLU A 9 26.74 -29.50 -25.50
N ILE A 10 25.58 -29.65 -24.84
CA ILE A 10 25.41 -30.59 -23.73
C ILE A 10 24.18 -31.45 -24.00
N LEU A 11 24.35 -32.78 -24.04
CA LEU A 11 23.26 -33.74 -24.11
C LEU A 11 22.94 -34.26 -22.71
N LEU A 12 21.72 -33.98 -22.25
CA LEU A 12 21.17 -34.39 -20.97
C LEU A 12 20.36 -35.68 -21.14
N ARG A 13 20.67 -36.71 -20.36
CA ARG A 13 19.99 -38.03 -20.40
C ARG A 13 19.41 -38.41 -19.03
N PRO A 14 18.25 -37.85 -18.65
CA PRO A 14 17.49 -38.25 -17.47
C PRO A 14 16.60 -39.46 -17.74
N ASP A 15 16.04 -40.08 -16.69
CA ASP A 15 15.02 -41.12 -16.84
C ASP A 15 13.69 -40.55 -17.34
N ARG A 16 13.34 -39.34 -16.85
CA ARG A 16 12.08 -38.64 -17.13
C ARG A 16 12.35 -37.17 -17.48
N VAL A 17 11.55 -36.62 -18.38
CA VAL A 17 11.51 -35.18 -18.71
C VAL A 17 10.08 -34.69 -18.56
N TRP A 18 9.89 -33.55 -17.91
CA TRP A 18 8.63 -32.82 -17.92
C TRP A 18 8.85 -31.40 -18.45
N ASP A 19 8.06 -30.98 -19.43
CA ASP A 19 8.28 -29.74 -20.19
C ASP A 19 7.56 -28.49 -19.61
N ALA A 20 6.86 -28.67 -18.49
CA ALA A 20 5.94 -27.73 -17.87
C ALA A 20 4.67 -27.38 -18.68
N VAL A 21 4.42 -28.10 -19.78
CA VAL A 21 3.24 -27.94 -20.65
C VAL A 21 2.38 -29.20 -20.62
N ALA A 22 2.97 -30.39 -20.72
CA ALA A 22 2.26 -31.67 -20.59
C ALA A 22 1.70 -31.88 -19.18
N ASP A 23 0.72 -32.78 -19.05
CA ASP A 23 0.10 -33.09 -17.75
C ASP A 23 0.90 -34.10 -16.91
N ALA A 24 1.89 -34.77 -17.51
CA ALA A 24 2.74 -35.77 -16.85
C ALA A 24 4.14 -35.82 -17.50
N PRO A 25 5.18 -36.30 -16.77
CA PRO A 25 6.51 -36.51 -17.32
C PRO A 25 6.52 -37.64 -18.37
N THR A 26 7.44 -37.54 -19.34
CA THR A 26 7.67 -38.57 -20.36
C THR A 26 9.02 -39.25 -20.12
N GLU A 27 9.03 -40.57 -20.18
CA GLU A 27 10.24 -41.39 -20.02
C GLU A 27 11.07 -41.48 -21.30
N GLY A 28 12.38 -41.65 -21.17
CA GLY A 28 13.27 -41.93 -22.32
C GLY A 28 13.49 -40.77 -23.29
N LEU A 29 13.10 -39.55 -22.91
CA LEU A 29 13.49 -38.33 -23.63
C LEU A 29 14.89 -37.88 -23.22
N SER A 30 15.60 -37.26 -24.14
CA SER A 30 16.86 -36.56 -23.89
C SER A 30 16.72 -35.10 -24.30
N VAL A 31 17.55 -34.23 -23.71
CA VAL A 31 17.53 -32.78 -23.97
C VAL A 31 18.90 -32.34 -24.47
N LEU A 32 18.96 -31.79 -25.68
CA LEU A 32 20.17 -31.19 -26.22
C LEU A 32 20.17 -29.69 -25.94
N LEU A 33 21.24 -29.20 -25.33
CA LEU A 33 21.49 -27.79 -25.08
C LEU A 33 22.54 -27.26 -26.05
N ARG A 34 22.33 -26.05 -26.56
CA ARG A 34 23.29 -25.34 -27.41
C ARG A 34 23.22 -23.86 -27.10
N ASP A 35 24.37 -23.23 -26.91
CA ASP A 35 24.51 -21.78 -26.71
C ASP A 35 23.57 -21.21 -25.61
N GLY A 36 23.43 -21.95 -24.51
CA GLY A 36 22.61 -21.54 -23.37
C GLY A 36 21.10 -21.73 -23.55
N ARG A 37 20.66 -22.41 -24.62
CA ARG A 37 19.26 -22.68 -24.94
C ARG A 37 18.99 -24.16 -25.15
N VAL A 38 17.72 -24.54 -25.02
CA VAL A 38 17.22 -25.87 -25.41
C VAL A 38 17.20 -25.94 -26.94
N ALA A 39 18.02 -26.81 -27.52
CA ALA A 39 18.07 -27.01 -28.97
C ALA A 39 17.06 -28.07 -29.44
N ALA A 40 16.91 -29.17 -28.68
CA ALA A 40 15.98 -30.24 -28.99
C ALA A 40 15.58 -31.04 -27.74
N VAL A 41 14.37 -31.59 -27.77
CA VAL A 41 13.87 -32.57 -26.79
C VAL A 41 13.25 -33.73 -27.58
N ALA A 42 13.86 -34.91 -27.53
CA ALA A 42 13.40 -36.06 -28.31
C ALA A 42 13.95 -37.39 -27.78
N HIS A 43 13.34 -38.49 -28.20
CA HIS A 43 13.89 -39.83 -28.02
C HIS A 43 15.10 -40.05 -28.93
N GLY A 44 16.09 -40.80 -28.44
CA GLY A 44 17.21 -41.26 -29.27
C GLY A 44 18.13 -40.16 -29.79
N LEU A 45 18.19 -39.00 -29.14
CA LEU A 45 19.19 -37.97 -29.46
C LEU A 45 20.59 -38.56 -29.25
N ALA A 46 21.42 -38.48 -30.29
CA ALA A 46 22.81 -38.91 -30.26
C ALA A 46 23.73 -37.70 -30.05
N PRO A 47 24.80 -37.83 -29.25
CA PRO A 47 25.80 -36.77 -29.11
C PRO A 47 26.56 -36.57 -30.43
N GLY A 48 26.86 -35.31 -30.75
CA GLY A 48 27.79 -34.95 -31.81
C GLY A 48 29.25 -35.11 -31.38
N PRO A 49 30.22 -34.81 -32.28
CA PRO A 49 31.66 -35.03 -32.05
C PRO A 49 32.25 -34.29 -30.84
N ASP A 50 31.64 -33.19 -30.39
CA ASP A 50 32.11 -32.32 -29.29
C ASP A 50 30.98 -32.01 -28.28
N THR A 51 30.01 -32.92 -28.16
CA THR A 51 28.89 -32.77 -27.22
C THR A 51 29.25 -33.37 -25.86
N ASP A 52 29.23 -32.57 -24.80
CA ASP A 52 29.32 -33.09 -23.43
C ASP A 52 28.07 -33.90 -23.10
N VAL A 53 28.21 -35.05 -22.47
CA VAL A 53 27.06 -35.88 -22.11
C VAL A 53 26.93 -35.97 -20.60
N LEU A 54 25.74 -35.64 -20.10
CA LEU A 54 25.40 -35.71 -18.68
C LEU A 54 24.28 -36.74 -18.47
N ASP A 55 24.67 -37.91 -17.98
CA ASP A 55 23.76 -38.97 -17.56
C ASP A 55 23.18 -38.67 -16.18
N MET A 56 21.86 -38.77 -16.06
CA MET A 56 21.11 -38.47 -14.84
C MET A 56 20.15 -39.61 -14.49
N PRO A 57 20.67 -40.83 -14.23
CA PRO A 57 19.83 -41.98 -13.92
C PRO A 57 19.02 -41.72 -12.65
N GLY A 58 17.79 -42.23 -12.61
CA GLY A 58 16.85 -42.02 -11.50
C GLY A 58 16.25 -40.62 -11.43
N CYS A 59 16.68 -39.68 -12.29
CA CYS A 59 16.25 -38.29 -12.21
C CYS A 59 15.06 -37.97 -13.10
N THR A 60 14.22 -37.05 -12.63
CA THR A 60 13.27 -36.31 -13.46
C THR A 60 13.85 -34.94 -13.75
N LEU A 61 13.94 -34.56 -15.02
CA LEU A 61 14.40 -33.25 -15.48
C LEU A 61 13.20 -32.34 -15.72
N LEU A 62 13.24 -31.14 -15.13
CA LEU A 62 12.21 -30.11 -15.21
C LEU A 62 12.86 -28.76 -15.62
N PRO A 63 12.07 -27.77 -16.07
CA PRO A 63 12.54 -26.39 -16.08
C PRO A 63 12.93 -25.96 -14.67
N GLY A 64 13.93 -25.11 -14.57
CA GLY A 64 14.39 -24.55 -13.30
C GLY A 64 13.26 -23.80 -12.62
N PHE A 65 13.19 -23.92 -11.29
CA PHE A 65 12.12 -23.31 -10.53
C PHE A 65 12.26 -21.79 -10.50
N ILE A 66 11.10 -21.15 -10.37
CA ILE A 66 10.94 -19.71 -10.28
C ILE A 66 10.20 -19.40 -8.98
N ASP A 67 10.80 -18.60 -8.12
CA ASP A 67 10.16 -18.06 -6.91
C ASP A 67 9.77 -16.60 -7.14
N CYS A 68 8.48 -16.32 -7.22
CA CYS A 68 7.96 -14.99 -7.50
C CYS A 68 7.89 -14.08 -6.27
N HIS A 69 8.30 -14.52 -5.07
CA HIS A 69 8.29 -13.67 -3.89
C HIS A 69 9.36 -14.11 -2.90
N VAL A 70 10.48 -13.38 -2.91
CA VAL A 70 11.55 -13.52 -1.92
C VAL A 70 12.00 -12.15 -1.42
N HIS A 71 12.69 -12.16 -0.29
CA HIS A 71 13.50 -11.06 0.22
C HIS A 71 14.94 -11.58 0.42
N LEU A 72 15.86 -11.17 -0.45
CA LEU A 72 17.25 -11.66 -0.43
C LEU A 72 18.09 -11.04 0.68
N LEU A 73 17.73 -9.83 1.08
CA LEU A 73 18.37 -9.11 2.17
C LEU A 73 17.68 -9.47 3.48
N ASP A 74 18.49 -9.61 4.53
CA ASP A 74 18.02 -9.87 5.88
C ASP A 74 17.43 -8.58 6.48
N GLU A 75 16.15 -8.59 6.83
CA GLU A 75 15.47 -7.44 7.46
C GLU A 75 16.17 -7.00 8.75
N SER A 76 16.76 -7.94 9.51
CA SER A 76 17.48 -7.62 10.75
C SER A 76 18.76 -6.81 10.48
N ALA A 77 19.30 -6.87 9.27
CA ALA A 77 20.48 -6.16 8.83
C ALA A 77 20.18 -4.82 8.14
N GLU A 78 18.91 -4.44 7.93
CA GLU A 78 18.50 -3.27 7.14
C GLU A 78 19.10 -1.93 7.61
N THR A 79 19.44 -1.84 8.90
CA THR A 79 20.06 -0.66 9.51
C THR A 79 21.59 -0.73 9.55
N GLY A 80 22.18 -1.85 9.15
CA GLY A 80 23.62 -2.08 9.07
C GLY A 80 24.26 -1.44 7.84
N PRO A 81 25.60 -1.44 7.73
CA PRO A 81 26.28 -0.93 6.54
C PRO A 81 25.87 -1.69 5.27
N ALA A 82 25.64 -0.98 4.16
CA ALA A 82 25.20 -1.57 2.89
C ALA A 82 26.08 -2.76 2.42
N ALA A 83 27.40 -2.68 2.62
CA ALA A 83 28.33 -3.76 2.28
C ALA A 83 28.05 -5.03 3.09
N TYR A 84 27.73 -4.90 4.38
CA TYR A 84 27.39 -6.04 5.24
C TYR A 84 26.07 -6.68 4.80
N GLN A 85 25.02 -5.86 4.59
CA GLN A 85 23.72 -6.32 4.06
C GLN A 85 23.86 -7.06 2.73
N THR A 86 24.71 -6.55 1.84
CA THR A 86 24.92 -7.16 0.52
C THR A 86 25.65 -8.51 0.65
N LEU A 87 26.65 -8.60 1.54
CA LEU A 87 27.45 -9.82 1.72
C LEU A 87 26.67 -10.94 2.43
N THR A 88 25.67 -10.63 3.26
CA THR A 88 24.80 -11.64 3.89
C THR A 88 23.87 -12.31 2.88
N ALA A 89 23.52 -11.64 1.78
CA ALA A 89 22.73 -12.21 0.69
C ALA A 89 23.50 -13.19 -0.22
N VAL A 90 24.85 -13.15 -0.22
CA VAL A 90 25.65 -14.00 -1.12
C VAL A 90 25.44 -15.51 -0.84
N PRO A 91 25.49 -16.00 0.40
CA PRO A 91 25.14 -17.39 0.71
C PRO A 91 23.68 -17.75 0.38
N VAL A 92 22.76 -16.80 0.55
CA VAL A 92 21.33 -16.98 0.23
C VAL A 92 21.14 -17.25 -1.26
N LEU A 93 21.76 -16.44 -2.12
CA LEU A 93 21.71 -16.61 -3.57
C LEU A 93 22.20 -17.98 -4.02
N ARG A 94 23.33 -18.44 -3.47
CA ARG A 94 23.85 -19.78 -3.74
C ARG A 94 22.89 -20.86 -3.26
N THR A 95 22.30 -20.70 -2.08
CA THR A 95 21.33 -21.64 -1.49
C THR A 95 20.10 -21.81 -2.38
N LEU A 96 19.49 -20.70 -2.81
CA LEU A 96 18.32 -20.71 -3.70
C LEU A 96 18.66 -21.40 -5.03
N LEU A 97 19.80 -21.05 -5.64
CA LEU A 97 20.24 -21.68 -6.89
C LEU A 97 20.45 -23.19 -6.72
N HIS A 98 21.10 -23.62 -5.65
CA HIS A 98 21.30 -25.04 -5.38
C HIS A 98 20.00 -25.77 -5.05
N ASN A 99 18.98 -25.11 -4.51
CA ASN A 99 17.64 -25.65 -4.32
C ASN A 99 16.84 -25.76 -5.64
N GLY A 100 17.46 -25.47 -6.79
CA GLY A 100 16.85 -25.60 -8.11
C GLY A 100 16.10 -24.36 -8.58
N PHE A 101 16.12 -23.27 -7.79
CA PHE A 101 15.53 -21.99 -8.17
C PHE A 101 16.51 -21.22 -9.03
N THR A 102 16.24 -21.18 -10.32
CA THR A 102 17.13 -20.55 -11.31
C THR A 102 16.76 -19.09 -11.58
N THR A 103 15.55 -18.69 -11.20
CA THR A 103 15.05 -17.32 -11.26
C THR A 103 14.27 -17.00 -9.98
N VAL A 104 14.41 -15.77 -9.48
CA VAL A 104 13.64 -15.26 -8.34
C VAL A 104 13.17 -13.84 -8.62
N ARG A 105 12.01 -13.46 -8.07
CA ARG A 105 11.54 -12.07 -8.02
C ARG A 105 11.67 -11.56 -6.57
N ASP A 106 12.68 -10.72 -6.35
CA ASP A 106 12.87 -10.04 -5.07
C ASP A 106 11.92 -8.83 -5.01
N LEU A 107 11.05 -8.80 -3.99
CA LEU A 107 9.95 -7.84 -3.91
C LEU A 107 10.20 -6.68 -2.94
N GLY A 108 11.44 -6.42 -2.57
CA GLY A 108 11.75 -5.16 -1.91
C GLY A 108 12.82 -5.28 -0.85
N SER A 109 13.61 -4.21 -0.78
CA SER A 109 14.38 -3.79 0.39
C SER A 109 13.59 -2.71 1.16
N ALA A 110 14.07 -2.28 2.33
CA ALA A 110 13.42 -1.19 3.06
C ALA A 110 13.83 0.22 2.58
N HIS A 111 15.09 0.47 2.25
CA HIS A 111 15.60 1.83 2.03
C HIS A 111 16.54 1.97 0.84
N LEU A 112 17.59 1.15 0.79
CA LEU A 112 18.55 1.15 -0.31
C LEU A 112 18.19 0.05 -1.32
N PRO A 113 18.28 0.32 -2.64
CA PRO A 113 17.96 -0.66 -3.69
C PRO A 113 19.09 -1.70 -3.88
N LEU A 114 19.55 -2.34 -2.80
CA LEU A 114 20.70 -3.25 -2.83
C LEU A 114 20.38 -4.54 -3.59
N ASN A 115 19.12 -4.98 -3.58
CA ASN A 115 18.65 -6.11 -4.38
C ASN A 115 18.82 -5.88 -5.90
N VAL A 116 18.70 -4.64 -6.39
CA VAL A 116 19.04 -4.29 -7.78
C VAL A 116 20.54 -4.44 -8.04
N SER A 117 21.37 -4.03 -7.09
CA SER A 117 22.83 -4.17 -7.21
C SER A 117 23.26 -5.65 -7.18
N LEU A 118 22.58 -6.49 -6.40
CA LEU A 118 22.76 -7.94 -6.40
C LEU A 118 22.34 -8.57 -7.73
N ARG A 119 21.22 -8.14 -8.32
CA ARG A 119 20.80 -8.56 -9.67
C ARG A 119 21.91 -8.32 -10.68
N ASP A 120 22.43 -7.09 -10.73
CA ASP A 120 23.44 -6.71 -11.71
C ASP A 120 24.74 -7.50 -11.47
N ALA A 121 25.15 -7.68 -10.21
CA ALA A 121 26.32 -8.49 -9.86
C ALA A 121 26.18 -9.96 -10.30
N VAL A 122 24.99 -10.55 -10.21
CA VAL A 122 24.73 -11.92 -10.70
C VAL A 122 24.73 -11.98 -12.23
N GLU A 123 24.12 -11.00 -12.91
CA GLU A 123 24.12 -10.92 -14.37
C GLU A 123 25.55 -10.78 -14.91
N ASP A 124 26.37 -9.93 -14.30
CA ASP A 124 27.79 -9.78 -14.61
C ASP A 124 28.60 -11.04 -14.22
N GLY A 125 28.11 -11.82 -13.26
CA GLY A 125 28.74 -13.05 -12.77
C GLY A 125 29.87 -12.80 -11.76
N LEU A 126 29.78 -11.69 -11.06
CA LEU A 126 30.58 -11.40 -9.87
C LEU A 126 30.12 -12.28 -8.70
N VAL A 127 28.83 -12.60 -8.66
CA VAL A 127 28.20 -13.45 -7.65
C VAL A 127 27.46 -14.60 -8.34
N GLU A 128 27.55 -15.80 -7.75
CA GLU A 128 26.75 -16.95 -8.18
C GLU A 128 25.36 -16.89 -7.55
N GLY A 129 24.31 -17.05 -8.36
CA GLY A 129 22.93 -16.98 -7.88
C GLY A 129 21.88 -17.16 -8.99
N PRO A 130 20.60 -17.24 -8.61
CA PRO A 130 19.49 -17.20 -9.57
C PRO A 130 19.50 -15.89 -10.37
N ARG A 131 18.87 -15.89 -11.54
CA ARG A 131 18.44 -14.65 -12.19
C ARG A 131 17.49 -13.90 -11.25
N ILE A 132 17.68 -12.60 -11.05
CA ILE A 132 16.84 -11.79 -10.17
C ILE A 132 16.01 -10.83 -11.02
N LEU A 133 14.73 -10.70 -10.71
CA LEU A 133 13.92 -9.54 -11.08
C LEU A 133 13.64 -8.77 -9.80
N ALA A 134 13.96 -7.49 -9.75
CA ALA A 134 13.93 -6.72 -8.51
C ALA A 134 12.84 -5.64 -8.55
N ALA A 135 12.01 -5.62 -7.51
CA ALA A 135 11.38 -4.38 -7.04
C ALA A 135 12.32 -3.75 -6.01
N PRO A 136 12.87 -2.53 -6.24
CA PRO A 136 13.98 -2.05 -5.41
C PRO A 136 13.60 -1.94 -3.93
N ASN A 137 12.52 -1.20 -3.63
CA ASN A 137 11.94 -1.11 -2.30
C ASN A 137 10.43 -1.36 -2.33
N ILE A 138 9.87 -1.82 -1.21
CA ILE A 138 8.41 -1.85 -1.03
C ILE A 138 7.88 -0.43 -0.78
N LEU A 139 6.97 0.02 -1.64
CA LEU A 139 6.30 1.31 -1.47
C LEU A 139 5.16 1.20 -0.44
N SER A 140 5.11 2.07 0.55
CA SER A 140 4.11 2.02 1.62
C SER A 140 3.59 3.41 1.97
N PRO A 141 2.32 3.58 2.39
CA PRO A 141 1.95 4.83 3.04
C PRO A 141 2.64 4.92 4.41
N PRO A 142 2.81 6.13 4.96
CA PRO A 142 3.17 6.30 6.37
C PRO A 142 2.21 5.51 7.28
N GLY A 143 2.76 4.81 8.26
CA GLY A 143 2.01 3.90 9.15
C GLY A 143 1.55 2.58 8.50
N GLY A 144 1.89 2.34 7.24
CA GLY A 144 1.62 1.08 6.55
C GLY A 144 2.73 0.03 6.73
N HIS A 145 2.53 -1.14 6.15
CA HIS A 145 3.42 -2.30 6.29
C HIS A 145 4.92 -2.04 6.00
N GLY A 146 5.24 -1.16 5.04
CA GLY A 146 6.62 -0.81 4.70
C GLY A 146 7.22 0.33 5.56
N ASP A 147 6.48 0.85 6.54
CA ASP A 147 6.98 1.78 7.56
C ASP A 147 7.54 0.98 8.74
N LYS A 148 8.77 0.48 8.57
CA LYS A 148 9.34 -0.59 9.41
C LYS A 148 9.71 -0.14 10.83
N LYS A 149 10.08 1.14 10.99
CA LYS A 149 10.58 1.72 12.26
C LYS A 149 10.03 3.14 12.47
N PRO A 150 8.70 3.29 12.62
CA PRO A 150 8.08 4.59 12.79
C PRO A 150 8.57 5.29 14.06
N ASP A 151 8.98 4.53 15.08
CA ASP A 151 9.59 5.01 16.31
C ASP A 151 10.97 5.66 16.08
N LEU A 152 11.81 5.06 15.22
CA LEU A 152 13.10 5.64 14.84
C LEU A 152 12.92 6.87 13.94
N ALA A 153 11.94 6.84 13.04
CA ALA A 153 11.57 7.99 12.24
C ALA A 153 11.13 9.17 13.12
N GLN A 154 10.30 8.90 14.13
CA GLN A 154 9.83 9.89 15.09
C GLN A 154 10.97 10.42 15.98
N ARG A 155 11.92 9.57 16.36
CA ARG A 155 13.02 9.92 17.26
C ARG A 155 14.20 10.62 16.58
N TYR A 156 14.46 10.29 15.32
CA TYR A 156 15.66 10.73 14.61
C TYR A 156 15.38 11.41 13.27
N GLY A 157 14.11 11.53 12.85
CA GLY A 157 13.73 12.19 11.59
C GLY A 157 14.05 11.39 10.33
N HIS A 158 14.38 10.10 10.46
CA HIS A 158 14.78 9.24 9.36
C HIS A 158 13.81 8.06 9.19
N PRO A 159 12.83 8.15 8.27
CA PRO A 159 11.97 7.02 7.97
C PRO A 159 12.78 5.87 7.38
N ILE A 160 12.48 4.65 7.86
CA ILE A 160 13.03 3.41 7.30
C ILE A 160 11.91 2.76 6.48
N GLY A 161 11.98 3.00 5.18
CA GLY A 161 10.93 2.64 4.23
C GLY A 161 10.99 3.56 3.01
N THR A 162 10.38 3.12 1.90
CA THR A 162 10.03 4.02 0.80
C THR A 162 8.58 4.45 0.98
N LEU A 163 8.40 5.54 1.74
CA LEU A 163 7.09 6.02 2.13
C LEU A 163 6.56 7.05 1.14
N ALA A 164 5.34 6.82 0.63
CA ALA A 164 4.67 7.75 -0.28
C ALA A 164 3.15 7.71 -0.09
N GLN A 165 2.51 8.85 -0.27
CA GLN A 165 1.06 9.00 -0.18
C GLN A 165 0.60 10.11 -1.12
N GLY A 166 -0.67 10.06 -1.52
CA GLY A 166 -1.22 11.02 -2.47
C GLY A 166 -0.64 10.89 -3.89
N VAL A 167 -1.34 11.47 -4.86
CA VAL A 167 -1.09 11.22 -6.29
C VAL A 167 0.33 11.61 -6.70
N GLU A 168 0.78 12.83 -6.37
CA GLU A 168 2.10 13.31 -6.78
C GLU A 168 3.25 12.63 -6.03
N GLY A 169 3.07 12.32 -4.74
CA GLY A 169 4.05 11.59 -3.95
C GLY A 169 4.27 10.18 -4.51
N LEU A 170 3.18 9.49 -4.85
CA LEU A 170 3.24 8.17 -5.48
C LEU A 170 3.88 8.23 -6.87
N ARG A 171 3.52 9.22 -7.71
CA ARG A 171 4.15 9.42 -9.02
C ARG A 171 5.66 9.61 -8.91
N SER A 172 6.09 10.47 -7.99
CA SER A 172 7.51 10.72 -7.75
C SER A 172 8.21 9.45 -7.28
N ALA A 173 7.63 8.74 -6.31
CA ALA A 173 8.23 7.54 -5.75
C ALA A 173 8.38 6.42 -6.80
N ILE A 174 7.37 6.21 -7.64
CA ILE A 174 7.45 5.24 -8.75
C ILE A 174 8.56 5.59 -9.74
N ARG A 175 8.70 6.87 -10.09
CA ARG A 175 9.80 7.31 -10.97
C ARG A 175 11.17 7.15 -10.33
N GLU A 176 11.30 7.33 -9.02
CA GLU A 176 12.55 7.06 -8.30
C GLU A 176 12.86 5.55 -8.24
N GLN A 177 11.86 4.68 -8.06
CA GLN A 177 12.05 3.22 -8.18
C GLN A 177 12.54 2.84 -9.59
N ALA A 178 11.91 3.40 -10.63
CA ALA A 178 12.33 3.18 -12.02
C ALA A 178 13.76 3.69 -12.27
N ARG A 179 14.10 4.88 -11.75
CA ARG A 179 15.46 5.45 -11.81
C ARG A 179 16.48 4.54 -11.13
N ALA A 180 16.10 3.89 -10.04
CA ALA A 180 16.94 2.92 -9.33
C ALA A 180 17.12 1.60 -10.08
N GLY A 181 16.48 1.42 -11.25
CA GLY A 181 16.63 0.23 -12.10
C GLY A 181 15.62 -0.87 -11.82
N ALA A 182 14.42 -0.53 -11.35
CA ALA A 182 13.34 -1.49 -11.10
C ALA A 182 13.00 -2.34 -12.33
N ASP A 183 12.83 -3.65 -12.11
CA ASP A 183 12.11 -4.54 -13.04
C ASP A 183 10.61 -4.59 -12.72
N TRP A 184 10.27 -4.34 -11.46
CA TRP A 184 8.92 -4.45 -10.89
C TRP A 184 8.67 -3.33 -9.89
N ILE A 185 7.41 -2.99 -9.70
CA ILE A 185 6.97 -2.14 -8.58
C ILE A 185 6.24 -3.00 -7.55
N LYS A 186 6.68 -2.98 -6.30
CA LYS A 186 5.97 -3.55 -5.16
C LYS A 186 5.36 -2.44 -4.32
N PHE A 187 4.12 -2.63 -3.85
CA PHE A 187 3.54 -1.75 -2.86
C PHE A 187 2.68 -2.47 -1.81
N ALA A 188 2.60 -1.90 -0.62
CA ALA A 188 1.74 -2.31 0.49
C ALA A 188 0.31 -1.79 0.28
N GLY A 189 -0.52 -2.59 -0.38
CA GLY A 189 -1.93 -2.25 -0.61
C GLY A 189 -2.82 -2.51 0.61
N GLY A 190 -2.37 -3.36 1.53
CA GLY A 190 -2.94 -3.65 2.84
C GLY A 190 -1.85 -3.74 3.90
N GLY A 191 -2.26 -4.06 5.13
CA GLY A 191 -1.32 -4.24 6.24
C GLY A 191 -0.69 -5.63 6.29
N GLY A 192 0.08 -5.90 7.35
CA GLY A 192 0.79 -7.17 7.50
C GLY A 192 0.86 -7.67 8.95
N PHE A 193 1.24 -8.93 9.11
CA PHE A 193 1.35 -9.59 10.42
C PHE A 193 2.52 -9.09 11.26
N SER A 194 3.59 -8.62 10.62
CA SER A 194 4.80 -8.12 11.28
C SER A 194 4.80 -6.60 11.47
N SER A 195 3.73 -5.92 11.06
CA SER A 195 3.63 -4.47 11.09
C SER A 195 3.54 -3.92 12.53
N PRO A 196 4.20 -2.79 12.83
CA PRO A 196 4.13 -2.18 14.15
C PRO A 196 2.81 -1.41 14.40
N VAL A 197 2.14 -0.94 13.34
CA VAL A 197 0.97 -0.04 13.44
C VAL A 197 -0.27 -0.62 12.76
N ASP A 198 -0.15 -1.12 11.52
CA ASP A 198 -1.28 -1.74 10.82
C ASP A 198 -1.46 -3.23 11.15
N SER A 199 -2.53 -3.82 10.61
CA SER A 199 -2.90 -5.22 10.80
C SER A 199 -3.10 -5.90 9.44
N PRO A 200 -2.95 -7.22 9.31
CA PRO A 200 -3.19 -7.94 8.04
C PRO A 200 -4.61 -7.73 7.48
N THR A 201 -5.58 -7.30 8.29
CA THR A 201 -6.94 -6.98 7.81
C THR A 201 -7.09 -5.56 7.26
N SER A 202 -6.06 -4.72 7.38
CA SER A 202 -6.06 -3.32 6.97
C SER A 202 -6.01 -3.14 5.46
N THR A 203 -6.52 -2.00 4.97
CA THR A 203 -6.37 -1.57 3.57
C THR A 203 -5.68 -0.21 3.54
N SER A 204 -4.45 -0.17 3.04
CA SER A 204 -3.52 0.93 3.29
C SER A 204 -3.61 2.03 2.23
N TYR A 205 -3.83 1.71 0.96
CA TYR A 205 -4.06 2.71 -0.10
C TYR A 205 -5.53 2.82 -0.52
N SER A 206 -5.93 4.04 -0.90
CA SER A 206 -7.22 4.29 -1.55
C SER A 206 -7.26 3.74 -2.99
N ARG A 207 -8.44 3.69 -3.60
CA ARG A 207 -8.59 3.29 -5.01
C ARG A 207 -7.82 4.22 -5.95
N VAL A 208 -7.84 5.53 -5.69
CA VAL A 208 -7.15 6.55 -6.48
C VAL A 208 -5.64 6.37 -6.39
N GLU A 209 -5.13 6.10 -5.19
CA GLU A 209 -3.70 5.89 -4.97
C GLU A 209 -3.22 4.60 -5.64
N MET A 210 -3.95 3.48 -5.49
CA MET A 210 -3.59 2.24 -6.20
C MET A 210 -3.63 2.42 -7.73
N HIS A 211 -4.65 3.10 -8.27
CA HIS A 211 -4.68 3.42 -9.71
C HIS A 211 -3.52 4.33 -10.11
N THR A 212 -3.13 5.28 -9.26
CA THR A 212 -1.99 6.17 -9.54
C THR A 212 -0.68 5.39 -9.59
N ILE A 213 -0.47 4.48 -8.63
CA ILE A 213 0.70 3.61 -8.59
C ILE A 213 0.78 2.80 -9.89
N VAL A 214 -0.30 2.08 -10.22
CA VAL A 214 -0.30 1.18 -11.38
C VAL A 214 -0.21 1.94 -12.69
N ALA A 215 -0.98 3.03 -12.87
CA ALA A 215 -0.92 3.83 -14.10
C ALA A 215 0.46 4.48 -14.31
N THR A 216 1.09 4.99 -13.23
CA THR A 216 2.43 5.58 -13.36
C THR A 216 3.49 4.52 -13.66
N ALA A 217 3.35 3.31 -13.11
CA ALA A 217 4.25 2.20 -13.41
C ALA A 217 4.05 1.72 -14.87
N ASP A 218 2.82 1.65 -15.35
CA ASP A 218 2.47 1.28 -16.73
C ASP A 218 3.03 2.28 -17.76
N ASP A 219 2.98 3.59 -17.48
CA ASP A 219 3.64 4.64 -18.30
C ASP A 219 5.15 4.39 -18.47
N LEU A 220 5.77 3.65 -17.55
CA LEU A 220 7.19 3.29 -17.54
C LEU A 220 7.43 1.84 -18.01
N GLY A 221 6.38 1.09 -18.36
CA GLY A 221 6.44 -0.31 -18.76
C GLY A 221 6.75 -1.29 -17.61
N LEU A 222 6.46 -0.91 -16.36
CA LEU A 222 6.78 -1.69 -15.17
C LEU A 222 5.53 -2.37 -14.59
N PRO A 223 5.53 -3.71 -14.43
CA PRO A 223 4.42 -4.42 -13.78
C PRO A 223 4.41 -4.21 -12.26
N CYS A 224 3.21 -4.24 -11.67
CA CYS A 224 3.00 -4.07 -10.23
C CYS A 224 2.60 -5.36 -9.49
N ALA A 225 3.15 -5.52 -8.29
CA ALA A 225 2.77 -6.52 -7.29
C ALA A 225 2.21 -5.85 -6.03
N ALA A 226 1.06 -6.30 -5.54
CA ALA A 226 0.41 -5.73 -4.36
C ALA A 226 0.43 -6.70 -3.17
N HIS A 227 0.98 -6.25 -2.04
CA HIS A 227 0.85 -6.92 -0.74
C HIS A 227 -0.53 -6.65 -0.14
N VAL A 228 -1.41 -7.66 -0.14
CA VAL A 228 -2.80 -7.55 0.31
C VAL A 228 -3.34 -8.89 0.80
N PHE A 229 -4.16 -8.89 1.85
CA PHE A 229 -4.76 -10.13 2.39
C PHE A 229 -6.27 -10.25 2.15
N THR A 230 -7.02 -9.17 2.35
CA THR A 230 -8.49 -9.18 2.43
C THR A 230 -9.18 -8.92 1.09
N ASP A 231 -10.44 -9.34 0.97
CA ASP A 231 -11.29 -9.07 -0.20
C ASP A 231 -11.25 -7.61 -0.64
N ARG A 232 -11.40 -6.67 0.31
CA ARG A 232 -11.41 -5.24 0.02
C ARG A 232 -10.10 -4.79 -0.62
N ALA A 233 -8.97 -5.22 -0.07
CA ALA A 233 -7.66 -4.80 -0.54
C ALA A 233 -7.31 -5.47 -1.89
N VAL A 234 -7.61 -6.77 -2.03
CA VAL A 234 -7.44 -7.53 -3.28
C VAL A 234 -8.27 -6.92 -4.42
N LEU A 235 -9.57 -6.71 -4.22
CA LEU A 235 -10.44 -6.14 -5.25
C LEU A 235 -10.01 -4.73 -5.68
N ARG A 236 -9.45 -3.92 -4.77
CA ARG A 236 -8.89 -2.61 -5.13
C ARG A 236 -7.63 -2.74 -5.98
N ALA A 237 -6.72 -3.64 -5.62
CA ALA A 237 -5.50 -3.88 -6.37
C ALA A 237 -5.82 -4.43 -7.77
N VAL A 238 -6.72 -5.42 -7.86
CA VAL A 238 -7.22 -5.99 -9.13
C VAL A 238 -7.85 -4.89 -10.00
N ALA A 239 -8.74 -4.06 -9.43
CA ALA A 239 -9.36 -2.98 -10.16
C ALA A 239 -8.36 -1.92 -10.67
N ALA A 240 -7.25 -1.73 -9.95
CA ALA A 240 -6.17 -0.83 -10.38
C ALA A 240 -5.31 -1.41 -11.51
N GLY A 241 -5.40 -2.72 -11.79
CA GLY A 241 -4.67 -3.39 -12.85
C GLY A 241 -3.34 -4.01 -12.42
N VAL A 242 -3.18 -4.39 -11.15
CA VAL A 242 -1.94 -5.08 -10.72
C VAL A 242 -1.78 -6.41 -11.46
N ARG A 243 -0.52 -6.76 -11.74
CA ARG A 243 -0.19 -8.02 -12.42
C ARG A 243 -0.26 -9.20 -11.45
N SER A 244 0.14 -8.99 -10.19
CA SER A 244 0.00 -10.00 -9.13
C SER A 244 -0.47 -9.43 -7.80
N VAL A 245 -1.19 -10.28 -7.08
CA VAL A 245 -1.58 -10.13 -5.69
C VAL A 245 -0.75 -11.11 -4.88
N GLU A 246 -0.11 -10.59 -3.84
CA GLU A 246 0.73 -11.36 -2.93
C GLU A 246 -0.08 -11.71 -1.67
N HIS A 247 0.09 -12.93 -1.17
CA HIS A 247 -0.62 -13.53 -0.02
C HIS A 247 -2.10 -13.84 -0.31
N GLY A 248 -2.97 -12.83 -0.27
CA GLY A 248 -4.41 -12.96 -0.54
C GLY A 248 -5.19 -13.96 0.33
N CYS A 249 -4.61 -14.47 1.41
CA CYS A 249 -5.15 -15.63 2.13
C CYS A 249 -6.44 -15.33 2.93
N PHE A 250 -6.86 -14.07 3.08
CA PHE A 250 -8.18 -13.72 3.63
C PHE A 250 -9.24 -13.43 2.56
N ALA A 251 -8.90 -13.55 1.27
CA ALA A 251 -9.87 -13.40 0.19
C ALA A 251 -10.85 -14.58 0.12
N THR A 252 -12.02 -14.30 -0.43
CA THR A 252 -13.13 -15.25 -0.61
C THR A 252 -13.26 -15.67 -2.09
N PRO A 253 -13.97 -16.77 -2.38
CA PRO A 253 -14.15 -17.26 -3.76
C PRO A 253 -14.67 -16.23 -4.79
N PRO A 254 -15.57 -15.28 -4.46
CA PRO A 254 -15.91 -14.18 -5.38
C PRO A 254 -14.71 -13.32 -5.79
N THR A 255 -13.78 -13.07 -4.88
CA THR A 255 -12.60 -12.24 -5.15
C THR A 255 -11.59 -12.96 -6.02
N TYR A 256 -11.34 -14.26 -5.79
CA TYR A 256 -10.50 -15.05 -6.70
C TYR A 256 -11.07 -15.10 -8.12
N ARG A 257 -12.40 -15.21 -8.27
CA ARG A 257 -13.07 -15.11 -9.58
C ARG A 257 -12.89 -13.74 -10.23
N ALA A 258 -12.87 -12.65 -9.45
CA ALA A 258 -12.55 -11.33 -9.98
C ALA A 258 -11.10 -11.24 -10.47
N MET A 259 -10.15 -11.86 -9.77
CA MET A 259 -8.76 -11.98 -10.22
C MET A 259 -8.66 -12.78 -11.53
N GLU A 260 -9.36 -13.92 -11.63
CA GLU A 260 -9.44 -14.73 -12.86
C GLU A 260 -9.94 -13.91 -14.05
N GLN A 261 -11.03 -13.17 -13.87
CA GLN A 261 -11.63 -12.32 -14.92
C GLN A 261 -10.69 -11.19 -15.36
N ALA A 262 -9.90 -10.64 -14.44
CA ALA A 262 -8.92 -9.60 -14.72
C ALA A 262 -7.58 -10.14 -15.27
N GLY A 263 -7.35 -11.46 -15.20
CA GLY A 263 -6.05 -12.06 -15.51
C GLY A 263 -4.96 -11.76 -14.47
N THR A 264 -5.32 -11.34 -13.26
CA THR A 264 -4.40 -11.08 -12.15
C THR A 264 -3.95 -12.39 -11.51
N PHE A 265 -2.65 -12.54 -11.28
CA PHE A 265 -2.08 -13.73 -10.65
C PHE A 265 -2.17 -13.65 -9.13
N LEU A 266 -2.29 -14.81 -8.49
CA LEU A 266 -2.09 -14.98 -7.05
C LEU A 266 -0.70 -15.55 -6.79
N VAL A 267 0.04 -14.94 -5.87
CA VAL A 267 1.28 -15.49 -5.30
C VAL A 267 1.01 -15.73 -3.80
N PRO A 268 0.65 -16.96 -3.39
CA PRO A 268 -0.07 -17.17 -2.14
C PRO A 268 0.83 -17.27 -0.90
N THR A 269 2.13 -17.54 -1.07
CA THR A 269 3.13 -17.64 0.01
C THR A 269 2.63 -18.50 1.18
N GLN A 270 2.11 -19.69 0.90
CA GLN A 270 1.39 -20.47 1.91
C GLN A 270 2.31 -21.00 3.01
N TYR A 271 3.56 -21.33 2.67
CA TYR A 271 4.52 -21.92 3.59
C TYR A 271 4.90 -20.94 4.70
N VAL A 272 5.14 -19.66 4.41
CA VAL A 272 5.43 -18.68 5.47
C VAL A 272 4.28 -18.60 6.48
N GLN A 273 3.03 -18.65 6.01
CA GLN A 273 1.84 -18.59 6.86
C GLN A 273 1.72 -19.86 7.72
N THR A 274 1.93 -21.03 7.12
CA THR A 274 1.94 -22.32 7.84
C THR A 274 3.09 -22.39 8.84
N TYR A 275 4.29 -21.90 8.49
CA TYR A 275 5.47 -21.89 9.35
C TYR A 275 5.22 -21.17 10.67
N PHE A 276 4.66 -19.95 10.61
CA PHE A 276 4.32 -19.19 11.82
C PHE A 276 3.14 -19.79 12.59
N LEU A 277 2.16 -20.40 11.91
CA LEU A 277 1.06 -21.10 12.56
C LEU A 277 1.50 -22.35 13.32
N ASP A 278 2.46 -23.11 12.77
CA ASP A 278 2.97 -24.35 13.37
C ASP A 278 3.86 -24.07 14.59
N LEU A 279 4.53 -22.91 14.61
CA LEU A 279 5.39 -22.45 15.70
C LEU A 279 4.66 -21.55 16.71
N LEU A 280 3.35 -21.33 16.56
CA LEU A 280 2.60 -20.36 17.37
C LEU A 280 2.70 -20.61 18.89
N ASP A 281 2.78 -21.88 19.28
CA ASP A 281 2.85 -22.35 20.68
C ASP A 281 4.30 -22.64 21.14
N ASP A 282 5.32 -22.38 20.31
CA ASP A 282 6.73 -22.54 20.67
C ASP A 282 7.27 -21.24 21.29
N ASP A 283 7.24 -21.14 22.61
CA ASP A 283 7.73 -19.95 23.32
C ASP A 283 9.18 -19.60 22.99
N ALA A 284 10.06 -20.60 22.81
CA ALA A 284 11.47 -20.36 22.52
C ALA A 284 11.70 -19.73 21.14
N PHE A 285 10.84 -20.03 20.16
CA PHE A 285 10.87 -19.38 18.85
C PHE A 285 10.50 -17.88 18.96
N TRP A 286 9.56 -17.54 19.84
CA TRP A 286 9.05 -16.17 19.97
C TRP A 286 9.82 -15.30 20.96
N ASP A 287 10.72 -15.85 21.78
CA ASP A 287 11.51 -15.11 22.79
C ASP A 287 12.25 -13.90 22.21
N ASP A 288 12.78 -14.04 20.98
CA ASP A 288 13.52 -12.98 20.26
C ASP A 288 12.67 -12.25 19.20
N SER A 289 11.38 -12.57 19.10
CA SER A 289 10.46 -12.02 18.08
C SER A 289 9.53 -10.93 18.65
N SER A 290 8.88 -10.16 17.78
CA SER A 290 7.91 -9.16 18.25
C SER A 290 6.66 -9.84 18.83
N ALA A 291 6.32 -9.49 20.08
CA ALA A 291 5.10 -9.97 20.72
C ALA A 291 3.83 -9.63 19.91
N VAL A 292 3.88 -8.51 19.18
CA VAL A 292 2.82 -8.04 18.27
C VAL A 292 2.57 -9.05 17.15
N MET A 293 3.62 -9.57 16.52
CA MET A 293 3.47 -10.52 15.42
C MET A 293 2.89 -11.85 15.89
N ARG A 294 3.36 -12.38 17.04
CA ARG A 294 2.80 -13.61 17.63
C ARG A 294 1.31 -13.46 17.92
N GLU A 295 0.92 -12.34 18.53
CA GLU A 295 -0.47 -12.08 18.87
C GLU A 295 -1.33 -11.90 17.61
N SER A 296 -0.81 -11.21 16.58
CA SER A 296 -1.52 -11.07 15.30
C SER A 296 -1.79 -12.42 14.64
N TYR A 297 -0.81 -13.33 14.61
CA TYR A 297 -1.02 -14.71 14.12
C TYR A 297 -2.01 -15.49 14.99
N ARG A 298 -1.96 -15.33 16.32
CA ARG A 298 -2.89 -15.98 17.26
C ARG A 298 -4.33 -15.53 17.02
N GLU A 299 -4.56 -14.22 16.92
CA GLU A 299 -5.86 -13.62 16.68
C GLU A 299 -6.50 -14.12 15.37
N HIS A 300 -5.70 -14.31 14.33
CA HIS A 300 -6.19 -14.66 12.99
C HIS A 300 -6.01 -16.14 12.63
N ALA A 301 -5.61 -17.00 13.56
CA ALA A 301 -5.14 -18.35 13.26
C ALA A 301 -6.18 -19.22 12.53
N GLU A 302 -7.44 -19.18 12.98
CA GLU A 302 -8.53 -19.94 12.36
C GLU A 302 -8.84 -19.45 10.95
N ALA A 303 -9.03 -18.13 10.80
CA ALA A 303 -9.30 -17.50 9.51
C ALA A 303 -8.18 -17.75 8.49
N LEU A 304 -6.92 -17.77 8.95
CA LEU A 304 -5.75 -18.06 8.13
C LEU A 304 -5.74 -19.52 7.67
N ARG A 305 -5.94 -20.48 8.59
CA ARG A 305 -6.02 -21.91 8.25
C ARG A 305 -7.09 -22.21 7.22
N GLU A 306 -8.29 -21.64 7.37
CA GLU A 306 -9.34 -21.78 6.36
C GLU A 306 -8.98 -21.10 5.04
N GLY A 307 -8.41 -19.90 5.13
CA GLY A 307 -8.03 -19.07 4.01
C GLY A 307 -7.06 -19.75 3.05
N LEU A 308 -6.05 -20.45 3.60
CA LEU A 308 -5.05 -21.19 2.83
C LEU A 308 -5.65 -22.31 1.96
N LEU A 309 -6.81 -22.88 2.32
CA LEU A 309 -7.47 -23.94 1.56
C LEU A 309 -8.28 -23.42 0.36
N ARG A 310 -8.63 -22.13 0.33
CA ARG A 310 -9.59 -21.57 -0.64
C ARG A 310 -9.02 -21.48 -2.06
N PRO A 311 -7.79 -20.97 -2.30
CA PRO A 311 -7.25 -20.79 -3.65
C PRO A 311 -7.24 -22.07 -4.49
N ALA A 312 -6.92 -23.21 -3.88
CA ALA A 312 -6.85 -24.51 -4.55
C ALA A 312 -8.20 -24.92 -5.18
N ARG A 313 -9.32 -24.40 -4.68
CA ARG A 313 -10.68 -24.70 -5.15
C ARG A 313 -11.18 -23.73 -6.22
N THR A 314 -10.30 -22.89 -6.74
CA THR A 314 -10.59 -21.88 -7.76
C THR A 314 -9.64 -22.03 -8.95
N ASP A 315 -9.95 -21.34 -10.05
CA ASP A 315 -9.19 -21.36 -11.29
C ASP A 315 -8.21 -20.17 -11.38
N VAL A 316 -8.05 -19.41 -10.30
CA VAL A 316 -7.09 -18.30 -10.21
C VAL A 316 -5.69 -18.79 -10.59
N LYS A 317 -5.03 -18.01 -11.45
CA LYS A 317 -3.66 -18.30 -11.87
C LYS A 317 -2.73 -18.14 -10.66
N THR A 318 -2.31 -19.25 -10.09
CA THR A 318 -1.37 -19.28 -8.96
C THR A 318 0.06 -19.43 -9.45
N ALA A 319 0.90 -18.44 -9.18
CA ALA A 319 2.36 -18.55 -9.34
C ALA A 319 3.01 -18.84 -7.99
N PHE A 320 4.10 -19.60 -8.02
CA PHE A 320 4.84 -19.98 -6.82
C PHE A 320 5.56 -18.75 -6.26
N GLY A 321 5.43 -18.53 -4.97
CA GLY A 321 6.23 -17.55 -4.26
C GLY A 321 6.17 -17.86 -2.77
N THR A 322 7.25 -17.60 -2.06
CA THR A 322 7.43 -18.19 -0.72
C THR A 322 7.41 -17.18 0.41
N ASP A 323 7.80 -15.94 0.13
CA ASP A 323 8.18 -14.93 1.12
C ASP A 323 9.43 -15.35 1.93
N ALA A 324 10.34 -16.11 1.30
CA ALA A 324 11.60 -16.51 1.90
C ALA A 324 12.44 -15.27 2.27
N GLY A 325 13.00 -15.28 3.47
CA GLY A 325 13.45 -14.08 4.19
C GLY A 325 12.75 -13.93 5.53
N MET A 326 11.49 -14.36 5.61
CA MET A 326 10.72 -14.49 6.87
C MET A 326 10.96 -15.84 7.58
N PHE A 327 11.52 -16.80 6.86
CA PHE A 327 12.00 -18.09 7.34
C PHE A 327 13.29 -18.43 6.56
N PRO A 328 14.09 -19.44 6.98
CA PRO A 328 15.34 -19.77 6.31
C PRO A 328 15.18 -20.05 4.81
N HIS A 329 15.93 -19.35 3.94
CA HIS A 329 15.85 -19.54 2.48
C HIS A 329 16.12 -20.98 2.02
N ALA A 330 16.83 -21.78 2.82
CA ALA A 330 17.05 -23.21 2.57
C ALA A 330 15.76 -24.05 2.54
N ASP A 331 14.69 -23.54 3.14
CA ASP A 331 13.39 -24.21 3.24
C ASP A 331 12.39 -23.75 2.17
N ASN A 332 12.79 -22.91 1.21
CA ASN A 332 11.89 -22.34 0.21
C ASN A 332 11.16 -23.39 -0.67
N TRP A 333 11.77 -24.56 -0.87
CA TRP A 333 11.14 -25.69 -1.58
C TRP A 333 9.90 -26.24 -0.84
N ARG A 334 9.69 -25.93 0.44
CA ARG A 334 8.56 -26.44 1.23
C ARG A 334 7.20 -25.85 0.84
N GLU A 335 7.17 -24.75 0.08
CA GLU A 335 5.93 -24.26 -0.52
C GLU A 335 5.30 -25.31 -1.44
N PHE A 336 6.07 -26.16 -2.11
CA PHE A 336 5.52 -27.25 -2.94
C PHE A 336 4.63 -28.22 -2.14
N PRO A 337 5.14 -28.91 -1.10
CA PRO A 337 4.30 -29.78 -0.27
C PRO A 337 3.22 -29.01 0.50
N THR A 338 3.44 -27.73 0.87
CA THR A 338 2.39 -26.92 1.52
C THR A 338 1.21 -26.64 0.59
N LEU A 339 1.46 -26.24 -0.67
CA LEU A 339 0.41 -26.06 -1.68
C LEU A 339 -0.39 -27.36 -1.84
N MET A 340 0.29 -28.52 -1.92
CA MET A 340 -0.39 -29.81 -2.01
C MET A 340 -1.21 -30.15 -0.78
N GLY A 341 -0.68 -29.89 0.42
CA GLY A 341 -1.40 -30.07 1.68
C GLY A 341 -2.69 -29.23 1.76
N ASN A 342 -2.69 -28.06 1.10
CA ASN A 342 -3.84 -27.17 1.01
C ASN A 342 -4.76 -27.43 -0.21
N GLY A 343 -4.51 -28.52 -0.96
CA GLY A 343 -5.42 -29.03 -1.98
C GLY A 343 -5.00 -28.80 -3.44
N TYR A 344 -3.83 -28.21 -3.70
CA TYR A 344 -3.29 -28.16 -5.07
C TYR A 344 -2.85 -29.56 -5.53
N THR A 345 -3.02 -29.86 -6.81
CA THR A 345 -2.42 -31.06 -7.41
C THR A 345 -0.93 -30.85 -7.64
N ALA A 346 -0.15 -31.94 -7.72
CA ALA A 346 1.29 -31.87 -8.04
C ALA A 346 1.54 -31.10 -9.36
N LEU A 347 0.72 -31.36 -10.38
CA LEU A 347 0.78 -30.65 -11.66
C LEU A 347 0.60 -29.13 -11.49
N ARG A 348 -0.40 -28.69 -10.71
CA ARG A 348 -0.64 -27.26 -10.47
C ARG A 348 0.51 -26.63 -9.66
N ALA A 349 1.02 -27.31 -8.64
CA ALA A 349 2.14 -26.81 -7.84
C ALA A 349 3.43 -26.68 -8.67
N LEU A 350 3.74 -27.67 -9.51
CA LEU A 350 4.91 -27.64 -10.39
C LEU A 350 4.77 -26.58 -11.49
N ARG A 351 3.59 -26.42 -12.10
CA ARG A 351 3.32 -25.35 -13.07
C ARG A 351 3.41 -23.97 -12.42
N ALA A 352 2.94 -23.82 -11.17
CA ALA A 352 3.04 -22.59 -10.41
C ALA A 352 4.50 -22.10 -10.31
N ALA A 353 5.46 -23.00 -10.14
CA ALA A 353 6.89 -22.69 -10.04
C ALA A 353 7.66 -22.71 -11.36
N THR A 354 6.98 -22.95 -12.49
CA THR A 354 7.61 -23.05 -13.81
C THR A 354 6.86 -22.19 -14.82
N SER A 355 5.99 -22.78 -15.65
CA SER A 355 5.35 -22.09 -16.78
C SER A 355 4.40 -20.96 -16.34
N VAL A 356 3.71 -21.09 -15.21
CA VAL A 356 2.80 -20.04 -14.71
C VAL A 356 3.59 -18.90 -14.06
N ALA A 357 4.67 -19.19 -13.34
CA ALA A 357 5.58 -18.17 -12.84
C ALA A 357 6.27 -17.42 -14.01
N ALA A 358 6.70 -18.13 -15.05
CA ALA A 358 7.26 -17.51 -16.25
C ALA A 358 6.26 -16.58 -16.97
N ASP A 359 4.98 -16.99 -17.06
CA ASP A 359 3.88 -16.15 -17.56
C ASP A 359 3.69 -14.90 -16.67
N LEU A 360 3.67 -15.04 -15.34
CA LEU A 360 3.62 -13.90 -14.42
C LEU A 360 4.77 -12.92 -14.68
N LEU A 361 6.00 -13.42 -14.81
CA LEU A 361 7.19 -12.60 -15.02
C LEU A 361 7.29 -11.98 -16.43
N GLY A 362 6.39 -12.31 -17.36
CA GLY A 362 6.49 -11.88 -18.75
C GLY A 362 7.71 -12.47 -19.48
N ARG A 363 8.13 -13.67 -19.06
CA ARG A 363 9.34 -14.36 -19.54
C ARG A 363 9.00 -15.76 -20.09
N PRO A 364 8.26 -15.85 -21.21
CA PRO A 364 7.84 -17.13 -21.79
C PRO A 364 9.01 -17.99 -22.30
N ASP A 365 10.22 -17.42 -22.37
CA ASP A 365 11.46 -18.14 -22.66
C ASP A 365 12.04 -18.87 -21.43
N LEU A 366 11.46 -18.69 -20.24
CA LEU A 366 11.78 -19.38 -18.99
C LEU A 366 10.67 -20.37 -18.60
N GLY A 367 10.94 -21.23 -17.60
CA GLY A 367 9.91 -22.08 -16.99
C GLY A 367 9.30 -23.14 -17.93
N THR A 368 9.93 -23.39 -19.08
CA THR A 368 9.53 -24.43 -20.04
C THR A 368 10.76 -25.14 -20.59
N LEU A 369 10.56 -26.35 -21.10
CA LEU A 369 11.58 -27.23 -21.66
C LEU A 369 11.28 -27.50 -23.14
N THR A 370 11.16 -26.43 -23.92
CA THR A 370 10.83 -26.45 -25.35
C THR A 370 11.96 -25.85 -26.19
N PRO A 371 12.11 -26.24 -27.48
CA PRO A 371 13.17 -25.68 -28.33
C PRO A 371 13.14 -24.15 -28.38
N GLY A 372 14.30 -23.53 -28.17
CA GLY A 372 14.47 -22.08 -28.09
C GLY A 372 14.41 -21.50 -26.67
N ALA A 373 13.83 -22.21 -25.69
CA ALA A 373 13.80 -21.78 -24.30
C ALA A 373 15.22 -21.63 -23.71
N VAL A 374 15.38 -20.75 -22.73
CA VAL A 374 16.62 -20.64 -21.96
C VAL A 374 16.85 -21.95 -21.20
N ALA A 375 18.08 -22.46 -21.24
CA ALA A 375 18.43 -23.70 -20.56
C ALA A 375 18.67 -23.48 -19.05
N ASP A 376 17.61 -23.07 -18.36
CA ASP A 376 17.51 -23.01 -16.90
C ASP A 376 16.71 -24.24 -16.45
N LEU A 377 17.38 -25.26 -15.89
CA LEU A 377 16.84 -26.61 -15.65
C LEU A 377 17.21 -27.13 -14.25
N VAL A 378 16.37 -28.02 -13.72
CA VAL A 378 16.62 -28.76 -12.47
C VAL A 378 16.39 -30.25 -12.68
N ALA A 379 17.32 -31.08 -12.23
CA ALA A 379 17.17 -32.53 -12.18
C ALA A 379 16.94 -32.99 -10.73
N LEU A 380 15.80 -33.63 -10.48
CA LEU A 380 15.40 -34.13 -9.17
C LEU A 380 15.56 -35.64 -9.10
N GLU A 381 16.05 -36.16 -7.98
CA GLU A 381 16.04 -37.60 -7.72
C GLU A 381 14.62 -38.09 -7.38
N GLY A 382 14.08 -38.97 -8.22
CA GLY A 382 12.72 -39.49 -8.13
C GLY A 382 11.72 -38.76 -9.04
N ASP A 383 10.42 -38.91 -8.76
CA ASP A 383 9.32 -38.36 -9.55
C ASP A 383 8.45 -37.43 -8.67
N PRO A 384 8.49 -36.09 -8.88
CA PRO A 384 7.72 -35.14 -8.07
C PRO A 384 6.20 -35.24 -8.28
N PHE A 385 5.72 -35.94 -9.32
CA PHE A 385 4.29 -36.20 -9.51
C PHE A 385 3.76 -37.32 -8.60
N ARG A 386 4.65 -38.19 -8.11
CA ARG A 386 4.32 -39.29 -7.19
C ARG A 386 4.70 -38.98 -5.75
N ASP A 387 5.82 -38.31 -5.56
CA ASP A 387 6.34 -37.91 -4.25
C ASP A 387 6.89 -36.49 -4.33
N MET A 388 6.09 -35.53 -3.84
CA MET A 388 6.47 -34.12 -3.88
C MET A 388 7.73 -33.81 -3.07
N THR A 389 8.15 -34.67 -2.13
CA THR A 389 9.43 -34.46 -1.42
C THR A 389 10.65 -34.57 -2.32
N ALA A 390 10.49 -35.10 -3.55
CA ALA A 390 11.55 -35.11 -4.58
C ALA A 390 12.09 -33.72 -4.92
N VAL A 391 11.29 -32.65 -4.75
CA VAL A 391 11.73 -31.27 -4.98
C VAL A 391 12.88 -30.82 -4.05
N ALA A 392 13.05 -31.48 -2.90
CA ALA A 392 14.19 -31.26 -2.01
C ALA A 392 15.46 -32.02 -2.44
N ARG A 393 15.32 -33.05 -3.29
CA ARG A 393 16.41 -33.95 -3.71
C ARG A 393 17.00 -33.52 -5.06
N VAL A 394 17.36 -32.24 -5.16
CA VAL A 394 18.01 -31.68 -6.35
C VAL A 394 19.39 -32.33 -6.54
N ARG A 395 19.64 -32.88 -7.73
CA ARG A 395 20.91 -33.52 -8.11
C ARG A 395 21.75 -32.64 -9.01
N HIS A 396 21.12 -32.00 -9.98
CA HIS A 396 21.77 -31.09 -10.92
C HIS A 396 20.93 -29.84 -11.10
N VAL A 397 21.63 -28.71 -11.23
CA VAL A 397 21.05 -27.43 -11.64
C VAL A 397 21.84 -26.99 -12.86
N ILE A 398 21.14 -26.59 -13.91
CA ILE A 398 21.71 -26.02 -15.11
C ILE A 398 21.17 -24.61 -15.21
N GLN A 399 22.02 -23.61 -15.31
CA GLN A 399 21.61 -22.21 -15.46
C GLN A 399 22.27 -21.63 -16.71
N ARG A 400 21.47 -21.04 -17.60
CA ARG A 400 21.88 -20.50 -18.90
C ARG A 400 22.73 -21.53 -19.69
N GLY A 401 22.32 -22.80 -19.62
CA GLY A 401 22.97 -23.95 -20.27
C GLY A 401 24.28 -24.42 -19.63
N ARG A 402 24.56 -23.99 -18.39
CA ARG A 402 25.78 -24.39 -17.67
C ARG A 402 25.44 -25.18 -16.42
N PRO A 403 26.05 -26.36 -16.20
CA PRO A 403 25.95 -27.05 -14.93
C PRO A 403 26.50 -26.17 -13.80
N VAL A 404 25.71 -26.01 -12.74
CA VAL A 404 26.13 -25.35 -11.50
C VAL A 404 26.92 -26.36 -10.67
N VAL A 405 28.15 -26.03 -10.31
CA VAL A 405 29.02 -26.89 -9.49
C VAL A 405 28.60 -26.75 -8.03
N ARG A 406 28.19 -27.85 -7.41
CA ARG A 406 27.99 -27.90 -5.96
C ARG A 406 29.34 -28.17 -5.28
N GLU A 407 29.94 -27.15 -4.68
CA GLU A 407 30.99 -27.40 -3.70
C GLU A 407 30.35 -27.95 -2.41
N PRO A 408 30.91 -28.98 -1.76
CA PRO A 408 30.42 -29.44 -0.47
C PRO A 408 30.57 -28.31 0.56
N ALA A 409 29.44 -27.81 1.08
CA ALA A 409 29.43 -26.74 2.07
C ALA A 409 30.06 -27.19 3.39
N THR A 410 31.21 -26.60 3.75
CA THR A 410 31.73 -26.62 5.12
C THR A 410 31.02 -25.53 5.93
N ILE A 411 30.07 -25.91 6.76
CA ILE A 411 29.43 -25.00 7.73
C ILE A 411 30.29 -24.98 9.01
N ALA A 412 30.79 -23.80 9.39
CA ALA A 412 31.36 -23.59 10.72
C ALA A 412 30.23 -23.16 11.70
N PRO A 413 30.15 -23.72 12.92
CA PRO A 413 29.06 -23.42 13.84
C PRO A 413 29.33 -22.19 14.72
N GLY A 414 28.33 -21.30 14.77
CA GLY A 414 27.90 -20.56 15.97
C GLY A 414 28.69 -19.32 16.40
N ALA A 415 28.02 -18.16 16.40
CA ALA A 415 28.38 -17.02 17.24
C ALA A 415 27.12 -16.44 17.90
N ARG A 416 27.15 -16.30 19.24
CA ARG A 416 26.07 -15.72 20.06
C ARG A 416 26.07 -14.19 20.01
N PRO A 417 24.93 -13.51 20.23
CA PRO A 417 24.89 -12.05 20.41
C PRO A 417 25.42 -11.60 21.78
N VAL A 418 25.96 -10.37 21.83
CA VAL A 418 26.47 -9.69 23.03
C VAL A 418 25.45 -8.61 23.46
N PRO A 419 25.17 -8.39 24.76
CA PRO A 419 24.15 -7.43 25.20
C PRO A 419 24.67 -5.98 25.23
N VAL A 420 23.80 -5.02 24.92
CA VAL A 420 24.07 -3.57 25.01
C VAL A 420 23.22 -2.96 26.14
N HIS A 421 23.85 -2.18 27.01
CA HIS A 421 23.23 -1.49 28.15
C HIS A 421 22.48 -0.20 27.75
N PRO A 422 21.47 0.25 28.53
CA PRO A 422 20.71 1.44 28.24
C PRO A 422 21.39 2.70 28.80
N SER A 423 21.34 3.83 28.07
CA SER A 423 21.66 5.15 28.60
C SER A 423 20.42 6.06 28.58
N SER A 424 20.13 6.61 29.75
CA SER A 424 19.12 7.62 30.03
C SER A 424 19.56 9.03 29.60
N SER A 425 18.61 9.86 29.16
CA SER A 425 18.63 11.29 29.49
C SER A 425 17.24 11.89 29.32
N THR A 426 16.71 12.41 30.42
CA THR A 426 15.50 13.24 30.48
C THR A 426 15.87 14.70 30.22
N SER A 427 14.95 15.43 29.59
CA SER A 427 14.93 16.90 29.54
C SER A 427 13.46 17.34 29.67
N PRO A 428 13.19 18.54 30.19
CA PRO A 428 12.01 18.81 31.00
C PRO A 428 10.73 18.99 30.16
N LYS A 429 9.63 18.43 30.67
CA LYS A 429 8.28 18.58 30.13
C LYS A 429 7.81 20.03 30.33
N GLU A 430 7.60 20.75 29.24
CA GLU A 430 6.67 21.88 29.26
C GLU A 430 5.25 21.35 29.50
N ASN A 431 4.43 22.12 30.22
CA ASN A 431 3.06 21.74 30.53
C ASN A 431 2.27 21.62 29.21
N PRO A 432 1.62 20.48 28.93
CA PRO A 432 0.86 20.32 27.69
C PRO A 432 -0.30 21.34 27.64
N VAL A 433 -0.41 22.05 26.52
CA VAL A 433 -1.52 22.97 26.24
C VAL A 433 -2.82 22.18 26.20
N ARG A 434 -3.86 22.65 26.90
CA ARG A 434 -5.17 21.99 26.90
C ARG A 434 -6.07 22.52 25.78
N PRO A 435 -6.90 21.67 25.15
CA PRO A 435 -7.83 22.06 24.07
C PRO A 435 -8.70 23.28 24.40
N GLU A 436 -9.21 23.35 25.63
CA GLU A 436 -10.11 24.43 26.06
C GLU A 436 -9.41 25.80 26.05
N GLN A 437 -8.09 25.82 26.25
CA GLN A 437 -7.31 27.06 26.21
C GLN A 437 -7.24 27.61 24.78
N LEU A 438 -7.22 26.74 23.76
CA LEU A 438 -7.19 27.15 22.36
C LEU A 438 -8.54 27.72 21.92
N VAL A 439 -9.64 27.06 22.31
CA VAL A 439 -11.00 27.54 22.04
C VAL A 439 -11.26 28.88 22.76
N GLU A 440 -10.89 28.99 24.03
CA GLU A 440 -11.06 30.24 24.80
C GLU A 440 -10.28 31.41 24.18
N ALA A 441 -9.09 31.13 23.65
CA ALA A 441 -8.25 32.14 23.01
C ALA A 441 -8.88 32.75 21.74
N MET A 442 -9.85 32.08 21.11
CA MET A 442 -10.52 32.55 19.89
C MET A 442 -11.78 33.40 20.17
N LYS A 443 -12.37 33.35 21.37
CA LYS A 443 -13.60 34.10 21.68
C LYS A 443 -13.49 35.61 21.43
N PRO A 444 -12.39 36.31 21.79
CA PRO A 444 -12.26 37.73 21.50
C PRO A 444 -12.21 38.05 20.01
N ASP A 445 -11.64 37.14 19.20
CA ASP A 445 -11.57 37.30 17.74
C ASP A 445 -12.96 37.14 17.11
N VAL A 446 -13.76 36.17 17.56
CA VAL A 446 -15.17 36.01 17.14
C VAL A 446 -15.99 37.25 17.47
N GLU A 447 -15.94 37.73 18.72
CA GLU A 447 -16.72 38.90 19.14
C GLU A 447 -16.31 40.16 18.37
N ARG A 448 -15.02 40.35 18.11
CA ARG A 448 -14.52 41.46 17.31
C ARG A 448 -15.07 41.40 15.88
N PHE A 449 -15.04 40.23 15.27
CA PHE A 449 -15.55 40.03 13.91
C PHE A 449 -17.05 40.32 13.83
N VAL A 450 -17.84 39.72 14.73
CA VAL A 450 -19.30 39.88 14.76
C VAL A 450 -19.71 41.34 15.00
N SER A 451 -19.07 42.01 15.96
CA SER A 451 -19.40 43.40 16.30
C SER A 451 -18.90 44.41 15.25
N GLY A 452 -17.92 44.03 14.43
CA GLY A 452 -17.43 44.84 13.32
C GLY A 452 -18.14 44.58 11.99
N ASN A 453 -19.02 43.59 11.90
CA ASN A 453 -19.66 43.19 10.66
C ASN A 453 -20.75 44.20 10.24
N ARG A 454 -20.65 44.71 9.01
CA ARG A 454 -21.53 45.77 8.51
C ARG A 454 -22.95 45.30 8.28
N LEU A 455 -23.17 44.03 7.93
CA LEU A 455 -24.54 43.51 7.75
C LEU A 455 -25.30 43.48 9.07
N VAL A 456 -24.63 43.16 10.19
CA VAL A 456 -25.20 43.29 11.54
C VAL A 456 -25.55 44.74 11.85
N GLU A 457 -24.67 45.69 11.55
CA GLU A 457 -24.93 47.13 11.73
C GLU A 457 -26.14 47.60 10.89
N LEU A 458 -26.22 47.18 9.63
CA LEU A 458 -27.33 47.49 8.74
C LEU A 458 -28.65 46.89 9.25
N ALA A 459 -28.64 45.67 9.79
CA ALA A 459 -29.81 45.06 10.39
C ALA A 459 -30.27 45.84 11.63
N GLN A 460 -29.36 46.14 12.55
CA GLN A 460 -29.66 46.87 13.80
C GLN A 460 -30.13 48.31 13.57
N SER A 461 -29.62 48.97 12.53
CA SER A 461 -30.05 50.32 12.14
C SER A 461 -31.31 50.34 11.26
N GLY A 462 -31.87 49.18 10.90
CA GLY A 462 -33.03 49.05 10.02
C GLY A 462 -32.75 49.41 8.56
N GLN A 463 -31.48 49.42 8.15
CA GLN A 463 -31.01 49.75 6.80
C GLN A 463 -30.72 48.52 5.93
N ILE A 464 -30.88 47.30 6.45
CA ILE A 464 -30.76 46.06 5.68
C ILE A 464 -31.87 46.00 4.62
N ARG A 465 -31.51 45.64 3.38
CA ARG A 465 -32.40 45.64 2.21
C ARG A 465 -32.61 44.22 1.68
N PRO A 466 -33.72 43.96 0.94
CA PRO A 466 -33.94 42.67 0.28
C PRO A 466 -32.75 42.18 -0.58
N GLU A 467 -32.03 43.10 -1.22
CA GLU A 467 -30.84 42.74 -2.02
C GLU A 467 -29.70 42.15 -1.17
N HIS A 468 -29.51 42.59 0.09
CA HIS A 468 -28.50 42.01 0.96
C HIS A 468 -28.84 40.53 1.28
N PHE A 469 -30.11 40.23 1.55
CA PHE A 469 -30.56 38.84 1.76
C PHE A 469 -30.41 38.00 0.49
N ARG A 470 -30.69 38.58 -0.68
CA ARG A 470 -30.48 37.92 -1.97
C ARG A 470 -29.02 37.57 -2.21
N ARG A 471 -28.11 38.51 -1.96
CA ARG A 471 -26.66 38.30 -2.13
C ARG A 471 -26.10 37.34 -1.10
N LEU A 472 -26.53 37.42 0.15
CA LEU A 472 -26.20 36.44 1.18
C LEU A 472 -26.60 35.03 0.74
N LEU A 473 -27.84 34.85 0.26
CA LEU A 473 -28.29 33.54 -0.20
C LEU A 473 -27.46 33.00 -1.38
N LEU A 474 -27.10 33.85 -2.34
CA LEU A 474 -26.23 33.46 -3.45
C LEU A 474 -24.81 33.08 -3.00
N ALA A 475 -24.26 33.83 -2.04
CA ALA A 475 -22.95 33.57 -1.46
C ALA A 475 -22.95 32.26 -0.66
N GLU A 476 -23.95 32.05 0.20
CA GLU A 476 -24.16 30.79 0.94
C GLU A 476 -24.23 29.61 -0.03
N TYR A 477 -25.03 29.72 -1.10
CA TYR A 477 -25.20 28.61 -2.03
C TYR A 477 -23.89 28.21 -2.72
N GLN A 478 -23.05 29.19 -3.04
CA GLN A 478 -21.78 28.99 -3.73
C GLN A 478 -20.67 28.52 -2.78
N CYS A 479 -20.61 29.05 -1.56
CA CYS A 479 -19.62 28.67 -0.56
C CYS A 479 -19.93 27.31 0.07
N GLN A 480 -21.20 26.98 0.34
CA GLN A 480 -21.56 25.68 0.94
C GLN A 480 -21.21 24.47 0.06
N GLU A 481 -21.14 24.61 -1.26
CA GLU A 481 -20.63 23.53 -2.12
C GLU A 481 -19.14 23.28 -1.88
N ALA A 482 -18.38 24.35 -1.68
CA ALA A 482 -16.98 24.27 -1.30
C ALA A 482 -16.83 23.70 0.10
N GLU A 483 -17.65 24.12 1.07
CA GLU A 483 -17.67 23.58 2.43
C GLU A 483 -17.99 22.10 2.48
N LEU A 484 -19.04 21.65 1.77
CA LEU A 484 -19.38 20.23 1.66
C LEU A 484 -18.23 19.41 1.09
N SER A 485 -17.57 19.93 0.06
CA SER A 485 -16.40 19.29 -0.55
C SER A 485 -15.20 19.28 0.41
N THR A 486 -14.96 20.39 1.10
CA THR A 486 -13.88 20.57 2.06
C THR A 486 -14.05 19.69 3.29
N TYR A 487 -15.25 19.58 3.85
CA TYR A 487 -15.52 18.75 5.02
C TYR A 487 -15.53 17.28 4.65
N ALA A 488 -16.01 16.91 3.46
CA ALA A 488 -15.82 15.58 2.92
C ALA A 488 -14.33 15.24 2.74
N LEU A 489 -13.49 16.20 2.33
CA LEU A 489 -12.04 16.04 2.28
C LEU A 489 -11.43 15.88 3.68
N LEU A 490 -11.90 16.62 4.69
CA LEU A 490 -11.44 16.45 6.08
C LEU A 490 -11.85 15.10 6.67
N VAL A 491 -13.09 14.64 6.45
CA VAL A 491 -13.53 13.27 6.78
C VAL A 491 -12.64 12.25 6.07
N ALA A 492 -12.33 12.50 4.80
CA ALA A 492 -11.51 11.59 4.00
C ALA A 492 -10.02 11.62 4.37
N ARG A 493 -9.49 12.73 4.92
CA ARG A 493 -8.08 12.89 5.34
C ARG A 493 -7.87 12.44 6.78
N HIS A 494 -8.81 12.74 7.68
CA HIS A 494 -8.69 12.52 9.12
C HIS A 494 -9.65 11.42 9.58
N ARG A 495 -9.38 10.18 9.14
CA ARG A 495 -10.31 9.02 9.27
C ARG A 495 -10.36 8.36 10.65
N HIS A 496 -9.67 8.91 11.64
CA HIS A 496 -9.81 8.44 13.03
C HIS A 496 -11.22 8.74 13.54
N GLU A 497 -11.79 7.87 14.38
CA GLU A 497 -13.18 7.95 14.83
C GLU A 497 -13.54 9.34 15.36
N ILE A 498 -12.67 9.92 16.18
CA ILE A 498 -12.84 11.26 16.78
C ILE A 498 -12.98 12.38 15.71
N PRO A 499 -11.97 12.67 14.84
CA PRO A 499 -12.11 13.68 13.79
C PRO A 499 -13.14 13.35 12.72
N ALA A 500 -13.24 12.08 12.29
CA ALA A 500 -14.17 11.70 11.24
C ALA A 500 -15.63 11.91 11.68
N THR A 501 -15.97 11.62 12.93
CA THR A 501 -17.32 11.81 13.46
C THR A 501 -17.69 13.28 13.50
N MET A 502 -16.81 14.14 14.03
CA MET A 502 -17.04 15.59 14.04
C MET A 502 -17.21 16.15 12.63
N PHE A 503 -16.29 15.87 11.70
CA PHE A 503 -16.37 16.42 10.34
C PHE A 503 -17.55 15.87 9.55
N SER A 504 -17.95 14.61 9.78
CA SER A 504 -19.15 14.02 9.16
C SER A 504 -20.43 14.66 9.68
N PHE A 505 -20.48 14.95 10.98
CA PHE A 505 -21.61 15.67 11.58
C PHE A 505 -21.73 17.08 11.01
N ILE A 506 -20.62 17.80 10.85
CA ILE A 506 -20.61 19.12 10.21
C ILE A 506 -21.08 19.00 8.75
N GLN A 507 -20.57 18.04 7.98
CA GLN A 507 -21.01 17.81 6.61
C GLN A 507 -22.53 17.55 6.52
N HIS A 508 -23.08 16.76 7.44
CA HIS A 508 -24.52 16.55 7.55
C HIS A 508 -25.29 17.83 7.90
N THR A 509 -24.74 18.65 8.79
CA THR A 509 -25.31 19.94 9.19
C THR A 509 -25.38 20.89 7.98
N ILE A 510 -24.28 21.05 7.23
CA ILE A 510 -24.25 21.88 6.01
C ILE A 510 -25.21 21.34 4.96
N ALA A 511 -25.26 20.03 4.74
CA ALA A 511 -26.16 19.42 3.75
C ALA A 511 -27.63 19.69 4.09
N THR A 512 -27.97 19.66 5.38
CA THR A 512 -29.32 19.96 5.87
C THR A 512 -29.65 21.45 5.71
N ALA A 513 -28.74 22.33 6.11
CA ALA A 513 -28.86 23.78 5.96
C ALA A 513 -29.07 24.17 4.48
N ARG A 514 -28.36 23.51 3.57
CA ARG A 514 -28.48 23.70 2.11
C ARG A 514 -29.88 23.36 1.58
N GLY A 515 -30.58 22.41 2.20
CA GLY A 515 -31.98 22.10 1.89
C GLY A 515 -32.89 23.29 2.20
N LEU A 516 -32.76 23.86 3.41
CA LEU A 516 -33.50 25.06 3.84
C LEU A 516 -33.17 26.28 2.98
N LEU A 517 -31.91 26.44 2.58
CA LEU A 517 -31.49 27.52 1.69
C LEU A 517 -32.17 27.44 0.30
N ARG A 518 -32.33 26.22 -0.24
CA ARG A 518 -33.07 25.99 -1.50
C ARG A 518 -34.54 26.35 -1.36
N GLU A 519 -35.16 26.02 -0.23
CA GLU A 519 -36.56 26.37 0.05
C GLU A 519 -36.75 27.89 0.22
N ALA A 520 -35.75 28.60 0.77
CA ALA A 520 -35.78 30.04 0.96
C ALA A 520 -35.53 30.85 -0.35
N SER A 521 -34.86 30.25 -1.33
CA SER A 521 -34.40 30.92 -2.57
C SER A 521 -35.50 31.70 -3.32
N PRO A 522 -36.73 31.18 -3.51
CA PRO A 522 -37.79 31.91 -4.20
C PRO A 522 -38.21 33.21 -3.51
N SER A 523 -38.06 33.31 -2.18
CA SER A 523 -38.47 34.49 -1.41
C SER A 523 -37.64 35.74 -1.68
N VAL A 524 -36.46 35.57 -2.28
CA VAL A 524 -35.55 36.64 -2.70
C VAL A 524 -35.35 36.66 -4.22
N GLY A 525 -36.24 36.03 -4.99
CA GLY A 525 -36.20 36.04 -6.45
C GLY A 525 -35.01 35.28 -7.05
N VAL A 526 -34.52 34.23 -6.37
CA VAL A 526 -33.48 33.33 -6.88
C VAL A 526 -34.12 32.00 -7.26
N SER A 527 -33.90 31.54 -8.50
CA SER A 527 -34.38 30.25 -8.98
C SER A 527 -33.22 29.25 -9.10
N GLY A 528 -33.45 27.97 -8.77
CA GLY A 528 -32.40 26.95 -8.69
C GLY A 528 -31.53 26.76 -9.96
N PRO A 529 -32.10 26.82 -11.19
CA PRO A 529 -31.32 26.79 -12.43
C PRO A 529 -30.42 28.02 -12.67
N ASP A 530 -30.69 29.14 -11.99
CA ASP A 530 -29.99 30.41 -12.22
C ASP A 530 -28.76 30.60 -11.32
N ILE A 531 -28.50 29.67 -10.39
CA ILE A 531 -27.32 29.75 -9.52
C ILE A 531 -26.12 29.13 -10.25
N PRO A 532 -25.08 29.91 -10.57
CA PRO A 532 -23.90 29.40 -11.25
C PRO A 532 -23.22 28.30 -10.43
N PRO A 533 -22.75 27.21 -11.06
CA PRO A 533 -22.11 26.08 -10.35
C PRO A 533 -20.73 26.43 -9.78
N VAL A 534 -20.20 27.61 -10.10
CA VAL A 534 -18.90 28.12 -9.64
C VAL A 534 -19.08 29.60 -9.27
N PRO A 535 -18.42 30.11 -8.21
CA PRO A 535 -18.50 31.54 -7.86
C PRO A 535 -18.16 32.42 -9.06
N VAL A 536 -19.06 33.36 -9.37
CA VAL A 536 -18.85 34.33 -10.46
C VAL A 536 -18.09 35.55 -9.96
N ASP A 537 -18.19 35.83 -8.66
CA ASP A 537 -17.44 36.88 -7.99
C ASP A 537 -16.03 36.41 -7.58
N GLN A 538 -15.01 37.24 -7.82
CA GLN A 538 -13.62 36.91 -7.50
C GLN A 538 -13.33 36.87 -6.00
N GLY A 539 -14.07 37.61 -5.19
CA GLY A 539 -14.03 37.53 -3.73
C GLY A 539 -14.51 36.17 -3.26
N LEU A 540 -15.71 35.76 -3.69
CA LEU A 540 -16.27 34.44 -3.37
C LEU A 540 -15.40 33.29 -3.88
N PHE A 541 -14.77 33.43 -5.05
CA PHE A 541 -13.82 32.43 -5.54
C PHE A 541 -12.59 32.28 -4.63
N ARG A 542 -12.10 33.37 -4.02
CA ARG A 542 -11.01 33.30 -3.03
C ARG A 542 -11.44 32.54 -1.77
N VAL A 543 -12.65 32.79 -1.27
CA VAL A 543 -13.22 32.05 -0.13
C VAL A 543 -13.26 30.55 -0.44
N VAL A 544 -13.79 30.18 -1.61
CA VAL A 544 -13.83 28.77 -2.06
C VAL A 544 -12.44 28.15 -2.17
N ARG A 545 -11.46 28.89 -2.73
CA ARG A 545 -10.07 28.43 -2.84
C ARG A 545 -9.45 28.20 -1.46
N ASP A 546 -9.71 29.08 -0.50
CA ASP A 546 -9.08 29.00 0.80
C ASP A 546 -9.76 27.95 1.71
N LEU A 547 -11.08 27.75 1.56
CA LEU A 547 -11.78 26.57 2.10
C LEU A 547 -11.21 25.27 1.51
N THR A 548 -10.89 25.25 0.21
CA THR A 548 -10.25 24.10 -0.44
C THR A 548 -8.85 23.86 0.13
N TRP A 549 -8.10 24.92 0.44
CA TRP A 549 -6.81 24.82 1.14
C TRP A 549 -7.00 24.17 2.52
N MET A 550 -7.97 24.61 3.32
CA MET A 550 -8.26 23.99 4.62
C MET A 550 -8.55 22.49 4.45
N GLY A 551 -9.39 22.15 3.48
CA GLY A 551 -9.74 20.77 3.17
C GLY A 551 -8.57 19.91 2.73
N THR A 552 -7.53 20.50 2.11
CA THR A 552 -6.39 19.76 1.54
C THR A 552 -5.10 19.82 2.35
N GLN A 553 -4.92 20.84 3.20
CA GLN A 553 -3.65 21.14 3.87
C GLN A 553 -3.73 21.18 5.41
N ALA A 554 -4.87 21.58 6.00
CA ALA A 554 -4.95 21.74 7.46
C ALA A 554 -4.85 20.39 8.19
N GLY A 555 -4.17 20.38 9.35
CA GLY A 555 -4.21 19.26 10.31
C GLY A 555 -5.60 19.11 10.97
N PRO A 556 -5.90 17.99 11.64
CA PRO A 556 -7.21 17.79 12.25
C PRO A 556 -7.52 18.80 13.36
N ALA A 557 -6.57 19.13 14.24
CA ALA A 557 -6.76 20.17 15.26
C ALA A 557 -6.80 21.58 14.65
N GLU A 558 -5.96 21.88 13.66
CA GLU A 558 -6.05 23.13 12.88
C GLU A 558 -7.45 23.34 12.29
N ALA A 559 -7.99 22.31 11.62
CA ALA A 559 -9.30 22.35 11.01
C ALA A 559 -10.42 22.38 12.06
N ALA A 560 -10.30 21.63 13.15
CA ALA A 560 -11.31 21.62 14.21
C ALA A 560 -11.42 22.97 14.92
N LEU A 561 -10.29 23.63 15.25
CA LEU A 561 -10.34 24.96 15.85
C LEU A 561 -10.87 26.00 14.86
N TYR A 562 -10.46 25.93 13.59
CA TYR A 562 -11.01 26.80 12.55
C TYR A 562 -12.54 26.64 12.46
N LEU A 563 -13.03 25.41 12.33
CA LEU A 563 -14.45 25.12 12.16
C LEU A 563 -15.28 25.48 13.36
N HIS A 564 -14.76 25.21 14.56
CA HIS A 564 -15.38 25.67 15.79
C HIS A 564 -15.51 27.20 15.79
N THR A 565 -14.46 27.91 15.40
CA THR A 565 -14.43 29.38 15.36
C THR A 565 -15.38 29.93 14.30
N ASP A 566 -15.38 29.34 13.12
CA ASP A 566 -16.24 29.69 11.98
C ASP A 566 -17.71 29.51 12.35
N LEU A 567 -18.11 28.32 12.80
CA LEU A 567 -19.49 28.04 13.23
C LEU A 567 -19.94 28.94 14.37
N SER A 568 -19.07 29.21 15.35
CA SER A 568 -19.38 30.16 16.42
C SER A 568 -19.66 31.56 15.88
N THR A 569 -18.90 31.97 14.86
CA THR A 569 -19.07 33.27 14.19
C THR A 569 -20.40 33.33 13.45
N TRP A 570 -20.75 32.32 12.64
CA TRP A 570 -22.00 32.26 11.90
C TRP A 570 -23.24 32.20 12.80
N CYS A 571 -23.25 31.34 13.83
CA CYS A 571 -24.34 31.27 14.80
C CYS A 571 -24.61 32.64 15.45
N THR A 572 -23.53 33.33 15.86
CA THR A 572 -23.65 34.64 16.51
C THR A 572 -24.11 35.73 15.53
N LEU A 573 -23.58 35.75 14.31
CA LEU A 573 -23.97 36.71 13.27
C LEU A 573 -25.45 36.56 12.89
N PHE A 574 -25.87 35.34 12.57
CA PHE A 574 -27.24 35.05 12.15
C PHE A 574 -28.24 35.34 13.26
N SER A 575 -27.94 35.00 14.50
CA SER A 575 -28.78 35.38 15.64
C SER A 575 -28.98 36.90 15.73
N ARG A 576 -27.91 37.71 15.64
CA ARG A 576 -28.02 39.18 15.68
C ARG A 576 -28.79 39.75 14.50
N ILE A 577 -28.60 39.21 13.29
CA ILE A 577 -29.30 39.66 12.08
C ILE A 577 -30.79 39.33 12.18
N VAL A 578 -31.14 38.12 12.60
CA VAL A 578 -32.53 37.67 12.77
C VAL A 578 -33.26 38.53 13.78
N ASP A 579 -32.68 38.74 14.96
CA ASP A 579 -33.31 39.53 16.03
C ASP A 579 -33.61 40.97 15.59
N ALA A 580 -32.69 41.58 14.83
CA ALA A 580 -32.86 42.92 14.31
C ALA A 580 -33.81 42.99 13.09
N SER A 581 -33.88 41.93 12.27
CA SER A 581 -34.59 41.96 10.98
C SER A 581 -36.04 41.47 11.05
N ARG A 582 -36.42 40.67 12.06
CA ARG A 582 -37.79 40.11 12.20
C ARG A 582 -38.91 41.14 12.21
N GLN A 583 -38.64 42.35 12.65
CA GLN A 583 -39.62 43.44 12.75
C GLN A 583 -39.70 44.30 11.48
N LEU A 584 -38.88 44.02 10.46
CA LEU A 584 -38.85 44.80 9.23
C LEU A 584 -39.98 44.36 8.29
N PRO A 585 -40.71 45.31 7.66
CA PRO A 585 -41.88 44.99 6.82
C PRO A 585 -41.56 44.07 5.63
N ASP A 586 -40.37 44.22 5.03
CA ASP A 586 -39.96 43.53 3.80
C ASP A 586 -38.95 42.41 4.06
N ALA A 587 -38.84 41.93 5.31
CA ALA A 587 -37.92 40.86 5.64
C ALA A 587 -38.33 39.53 4.98
N PRO A 588 -37.43 38.85 4.23
CA PRO A 588 -37.73 37.55 3.65
C PRO A 588 -37.74 36.48 4.74
N HIS A 589 -38.93 36.22 5.30
CA HIS A 589 -39.11 35.29 6.42
C HIS A 589 -38.48 33.91 6.19
N PRO A 590 -38.56 33.28 4.99
CA PRO A 590 -37.87 32.01 4.73
C PRO A 590 -36.34 32.07 4.88
N VAL A 591 -35.71 33.19 4.53
CA VAL A 591 -34.26 33.39 4.72
C VAL A 591 -33.92 33.58 6.20
N LEU A 592 -34.79 34.27 6.95
CA LEU A 592 -34.62 34.37 8.41
C LEU A 592 -34.78 33.00 9.08
N THR A 593 -35.72 32.16 8.63
CA THR A 593 -35.85 30.77 9.11
C THR A 593 -34.61 29.93 8.82
N TYR A 594 -33.99 30.11 7.65
CA TYR A 594 -32.69 29.48 7.36
C TYR A 594 -31.61 29.93 8.36
N MET A 595 -31.48 31.24 8.59
CA MET A 595 -30.50 31.80 9.55
C MET A 595 -30.74 31.29 10.97
N GLU A 596 -32.00 31.20 11.40
CA GLU A 596 -32.40 30.68 12.71
C GLU A 596 -32.02 29.20 12.92
N SER A 597 -31.98 28.41 11.84
CA SER A 597 -31.66 26.98 11.91
C SER A 597 -30.24 26.69 12.41
N TRP A 598 -29.33 27.68 12.32
CA TRP A 598 -27.97 27.60 12.86
C TRP A 598 -27.89 27.77 14.38
N GLY A 599 -28.95 28.30 15.01
CA GLY A 599 -28.99 28.55 16.46
C GLY A 599 -28.06 29.66 16.93
N GLU A 600 -28.07 29.92 18.24
CA GLU A 600 -27.25 30.96 18.88
C GLU A 600 -25.79 30.52 19.14
N ARG A 601 -25.53 29.21 19.09
CA ARG A 601 -24.21 28.59 19.36
C ARG A 601 -24.05 27.33 18.50
N PRO A 602 -22.80 26.89 18.23
CA PRO A 602 -22.57 25.63 17.55
C PRO A 602 -23.28 24.46 18.25
N PRO A 603 -23.75 23.44 17.50
CA PRO A 603 -24.30 22.23 18.09
C PRO A 603 -23.32 21.59 19.08
N PRO A 604 -23.78 20.99 20.19
CA PRO A 604 -22.91 20.32 21.17
C PRO A 604 -21.96 19.31 20.52
N GLU A 605 -22.43 18.57 19.52
CA GLU A 605 -21.66 17.58 18.76
C GLU A 605 -20.47 18.21 18.00
N VAL A 606 -20.60 19.47 17.59
CA VAL A 606 -19.50 20.24 16.99
C VAL A 606 -18.62 20.84 18.08
N ALA A 607 -19.19 21.42 19.13
CA ALA A 607 -18.45 22.11 20.17
C ALA A 607 -17.58 21.14 21.00
N GLU A 608 -18.16 20.04 21.45
CA GLU A 608 -17.48 18.97 22.18
C GLU A 608 -16.58 18.18 21.23
N GLY A 609 -17.06 17.86 20.03
CA GLY A 609 -16.26 17.20 19.00
C GLY A 609 -14.99 17.99 18.67
N ALA A 610 -15.05 19.33 18.59
CA ALA A 610 -13.87 20.16 18.36
C ALA A 610 -12.83 20.02 19.47
N LEU A 611 -13.25 19.94 20.74
CA LEU A 611 -12.35 19.75 21.87
C LEU A 611 -11.69 18.37 21.83
N GLU A 612 -12.44 17.33 21.48
CA GLU A 612 -11.90 15.98 21.30
C GLU A 612 -10.91 15.91 20.14
N VAL A 613 -11.20 16.56 19.01
CA VAL A 613 -10.30 16.62 17.86
C VAL A 613 -9.06 17.47 18.14
N LEU A 614 -9.20 18.57 18.88
CA LEU A 614 -8.07 19.36 19.37
C LEU A 614 -7.17 18.54 20.31
N ALA A 615 -7.77 17.80 21.25
CA ALA A 615 -7.03 16.89 22.12
C ALA A 615 -6.27 15.83 21.32
N TYR A 616 -6.95 15.26 20.33
CA TYR A 616 -6.38 14.29 19.40
C TYR A 616 -5.19 14.89 18.64
N GLY A 617 -5.35 16.01 17.94
CA GLY A 617 -4.27 16.61 17.14
C GLY A 617 -3.09 17.10 17.98
N LEU A 618 -3.33 17.67 19.17
CA LEU A 618 -2.27 18.02 20.11
C LEU A 618 -1.50 16.77 20.58
N ALA A 619 -2.19 15.66 20.83
CA ALA A 619 -1.55 14.38 21.16
C ALA A 619 -0.77 13.79 19.98
N GLN A 620 -1.17 14.10 18.73
CA GLN A 620 -0.43 13.75 17.51
C GLN A 620 0.72 14.74 17.18
N GLY A 621 0.96 15.75 18.01
CA GLY A 621 2.06 16.69 17.85
C GLY A 621 1.77 17.89 16.94
N GLU A 622 0.50 18.25 16.69
CA GLU A 622 0.18 19.52 16.06
C GLU A 622 0.57 20.71 16.96
N GLU A 623 1.29 21.67 16.40
CA GLU A 623 1.83 22.82 17.13
C GLU A 623 0.73 23.82 17.52
N PRO A 624 0.51 24.11 18.82
CA PRO A 624 -0.53 25.05 19.29
C PRO A 624 -0.49 26.42 18.61
N ALA A 625 0.72 26.93 18.35
CA ALA A 625 0.92 28.22 17.69
C ALA A 625 0.41 28.21 16.25
N ARG A 626 0.59 27.09 15.53
CA ARG A 626 0.13 26.93 14.16
C ARG A 626 -1.39 26.75 14.10
N ILE A 627 -1.96 25.96 15.01
CA ILE A 627 -3.41 25.80 15.19
C ILE A 627 -4.09 27.16 15.38
N LEU A 628 -3.60 27.98 16.32
CA LEU A 628 -4.12 29.33 16.58
C LEU A 628 -3.90 30.28 15.40
N HIS A 629 -2.76 30.18 14.72
CA HIS A 629 -2.48 31.04 13.56
C HIS A 629 -3.51 30.83 12.45
N THR A 630 -3.82 29.57 12.12
CA THR A 630 -4.81 29.20 11.10
C THR A 630 -6.20 29.71 11.49
N ALA A 631 -6.65 29.45 12.71
CA ALA A 631 -7.97 29.90 13.18
C ALA A 631 -8.12 31.43 13.16
N ARG A 632 -7.05 32.17 13.48
CA ARG A 632 -7.04 33.64 13.42
C ARG A 632 -7.10 34.21 12.00
N GLN A 633 -6.83 33.41 10.96
CA GLN A 633 -7.00 33.87 9.59
C GLN A 633 -8.48 33.95 9.17
N LEU A 634 -9.41 33.40 9.97
CA LEU A 634 -10.84 33.33 9.62
C LEU A 634 -11.40 34.66 9.11
N GLY A 635 -11.18 35.76 9.83
CA GLY A 635 -11.71 37.07 9.43
C GLY A 635 -11.25 37.46 8.02
N ALA A 636 -9.93 37.47 7.78
CA ALA A 636 -9.37 37.79 6.47
C ALA A 636 -9.81 36.83 5.35
N LEU A 637 -10.14 35.58 5.71
CA LEU A 637 -10.63 34.57 4.78
C LEU A 637 -12.08 34.79 4.36
N VAL A 638 -12.94 35.24 5.28
CA VAL A 638 -14.37 35.46 4.99
C VAL A 638 -14.72 36.92 4.68
N ASP A 639 -13.81 37.88 4.87
CA ASP A 639 -14.03 39.29 4.47
C ASP A 639 -14.54 39.43 3.02
N PRO A 640 -13.98 38.72 2.01
CA PRO A 640 -14.48 38.82 0.64
C PRO A 640 -15.90 38.28 0.45
N TYR A 641 -16.36 37.36 1.31
CA TYR A 641 -17.75 36.93 1.34
C TYR A 641 -18.64 38.10 1.76
N TRP A 642 -18.27 38.79 2.83
CA TRP A 642 -19.07 39.88 3.38
C TRP A 642 -19.04 41.12 2.48
N ASP A 643 -17.90 41.45 1.88
CA ASP A 643 -17.79 42.48 0.84
C ASP A 643 -18.79 42.23 -0.30
N TYR A 644 -18.92 40.97 -0.73
CA TYR A 644 -19.89 40.58 -1.73
C TYR A 644 -21.33 40.73 -1.23
N VAL A 645 -21.66 40.37 0.01
CA VAL A 645 -23.02 40.53 0.55
C VAL A 645 -23.40 42.01 0.71
N GLU A 646 -22.44 42.83 1.12
CA GLU A 646 -22.63 44.23 1.49
C GLU A 646 -22.71 45.19 0.30
N ALA A 647 -22.11 44.85 -0.84
CA ALA A 647 -22.11 45.72 -2.02
C ALA A 647 -23.48 45.83 -2.73
N GLY A 648 -24.55 45.28 -2.15
CA GLY A 648 -25.94 45.30 -2.65
C GLY A 648 -26.71 46.54 -2.24
#